data_AF-A0A3R6AJM5-F1
#
_entry.id   AF-A0A3R6AJM5-F1
#
_cell.length_a   1.000
_cell.length_b   1.000
_cell.length_c   1.000
_cell.angle_alpha   90.00
_cell.angle_beta   90.00
_cell.angle_gamma   90.00
#
_symmetry.space_group_name_H-M   'P 1'
#
loop_
_entity.id
_entity.type
_entity.pdbx_description
1 polymer ?
#
loop_
_entity_poly.entity_id
_entity_poly.type
_entity_poly.pdbx_seq_one_letter_code
_entity_poly.pdbx_strand_id
1 'polypeptide(L)'
;MGGMHMNRSLWRKAVALTLTVAMTAGLTACGGGGNSTSADGNKRYFKADYLSDLPDSFNDTTSNIQFKGDVMYYTSSNEDYTKSGLYSYNLITGENAQLYEQAESDGSGNSSWVSGYTVADSGEVYLFVTKNQMDESSVTEDYSDATLDDVLSYMADQWGYSAEDAEKDWNDYYAKDYTDENGNVNYGRFLLAQNARFIQTSSILKVDTSGNIAFEQDMDLGANAENVSCNGIAVDKEGNLYLALNTWSNNDSGNSVSSDEYFTLVIGEDGSQKGRIPSDGYTSRLVGLADGTVASIGYGDAGCELRPLDVGAMKEQTDKAIEVPSDTVSVLDEKNLLVTEGSSVYKYNLDTKEKEEFFSWMDCNISSSSVSSYGVLSDGRIAAYLQNWNSNGNQTEIALIKEVDASEVADTVNLTLACMWTGSDMEEKVIAFNKSQDKYHITMKSYGDGAEEYEDAVNSFNTAVTSDSNIDLVLFNDYSQAINFASKGLNVDLYGLLDKDTELSRDDFLPNVLTACEYDGKLAILPQTFTLQTVIGKADDVGTTPGWTVSDMKALIASKPEGTQLFWGMDRTSALTALMSLGYNDFINWEDASCNFDSQEFIDVLDFANMFPEEFEYRDDMEDSTVLLSQGKQLLDTYYLSDFEQVQMYRAIFGGPTTFIGYPTSEGNGAMLSLNNIIGISNSCKDVDGAWQFLRTFYLPKKSSDGDSDYTYGFSIRKDDFEKYCQNAMKADSDGGSTWGWGEFEVEIQPATQEDVDQVKDLVYNTTAVSGAVSDDITNIINEEAAAYFSGQKSAEDVAKIIQSRMQVYLSETK
;
A
#
# COMPACT_ATOMS: atom_id res chain seq x y z
N MET A 1 24.94 29.38 -6.66
CA MET A 1 25.34 30.31 -5.56
C MET A 1 24.83 29.71 -4.27
N GLY A 2 25.67 29.67 -3.23
CA GLY A 2 25.62 28.67 -2.15
C GLY A 2 24.31 28.59 -1.36
N GLY A 3 23.69 27.41 -1.41
CA GLY A 3 22.67 26.96 -0.48
C GLY A 3 23.29 26.69 0.88
N MET A 4 22.75 27.34 1.89
CA MET A 4 23.19 27.22 3.27
C MET A 4 22.61 25.93 3.84
N HIS A 5 23.33 24.80 3.72
CA HIS A 5 23.01 23.59 4.47
C HIS A 5 23.20 23.89 5.96
N MET A 6 22.08 24.19 6.63
CA MET A 6 22.04 24.32 8.06
C MET A 6 21.98 22.90 8.64
N ASN A 7 23.10 22.44 9.21
CA ASN A 7 23.32 21.08 9.72
C ASN A 7 22.23 20.70 10.76
N ARG A 8 21.36 19.73 10.43
CA ARG A 8 20.21 19.32 11.27
C ARG A 8 20.64 18.79 12.66
N SER A 9 21.87 18.27 12.80
CA SER A 9 22.42 17.87 14.12
C SER A 9 22.60 19.06 15.09
N LEU A 10 22.85 20.27 14.57
CA LEU A 10 22.94 21.49 15.36
C LEU A 10 21.56 21.94 15.88
N TRP A 11 20.47 21.62 15.17
CA TRP A 11 19.11 21.91 15.62
C TRP A 11 18.72 21.00 16.80
N ARG A 12 19.02 19.68 16.73
CA ARG A 12 18.85 18.75 17.86
C ARG A 12 19.66 19.17 19.09
N LYS A 13 20.92 19.60 18.91
CA LYS A 13 21.78 20.08 20.01
C LYS A 13 21.37 21.46 20.57
N ALA A 14 20.82 22.35 19.74
CA ALA A 14 20.34 23.66 20.19
C ALA A 14 19.06 23.56 21.03
N VAL A 15 18.16 22.62 20.72
CA VAL A 15 16.97 22.33 21.53
C VAL A 15 17.36 21.73 22.90
N ALA A 16 18.36 20.85 22.93
CA ALA A 16 18.86 20.21 24.16
C ALA A 16 19.46 21.19 25.20
N LEU A 17 20.06 22.30 24.77
CA LEU A 17 20.73 23.25 25.67
C LEU A 17 19.77 24.24 26.37
N THR A 18 18.49 24.27 25.98
CA THR A 18 17.45 25.11 26.61
C THR A 18 16.50 24.32 27.52
N LEU A 19 16.61 22.98 27.58
CA LEU A 19 15.66 22.09 28.27
C LEU A 19 16.14 21.52 29.61
N THR A 20 17.35 21.87 30.07
CA THR A 20 17.92 21.26 31.30
C THR A 20 17.47 21.90 32.63
N VAL A 21 16.40 22.72 32.67
CA VAL A 21 15.93 23.36 33.93
C VAL A 21 14.44 23.14 34.23
N ALA A 22 13.69 22.34 33.48
CA ALA A 22 12.28 22.06 33.77
C ALA A 22 11.97 20.57 34.03
N MET A 23 12.78 19.90 34.86
CA MET A 23 12.32 18.70 35.56
C MET A 23 11.39 19.13 36.71
N THR A 24 10.10 19.30 36.42
CA THR A 24 8.94 18.97 37.29
C THR A 24 7.66 19.52 36.66
N ALA A 25 6.74 18.59 36.34
CA ALA A 25 5.33 18.78 36.02
C ALA A 25 4.95 19.33 34.61
N GLY A 26 4.34 18.44 33.82
CA GLY A 26 3.36 18.78 32.78
C GLY A 26 3.81 18.55 31.34
N LEU A 27 3.10 17.63 30.65
CA LEU A 27 3.11 17.35 29.20
C LEU A 27 4.13 16.30 28.71
N THR A 28 3.96 15.06 29.14
CA THR A 28 4.11 13.89 28.25
C THR A 28 2.71 13.52 27.79
N ALA A 29 2.39 13.75 26.52
CA ALA A 29 1.18 13.18 25.92
C ALA A 29 1.34 11.65 25.92
N CYS A 30 0.77 10.96 26.90
CA CYS A 30 0.74 9.50 26.93
C CYS A 30 -0.16 9.03 25.79
N GLY A 31 0.41 8.40 24.78
CA GLY A 31 -0.30 7.91 23.60
C GLY A 31 -1.10 6.65 23.89
N GLY A 32 -2.31 6.59 23.31
CA GLY A 32 -3.10 5.38 23.07
C GLY A 32 -3.66 4.74 24.33
N GLY A 33 -4.95 4.90 24.59
CA GLY A 33 -5.65 4.19 25.65
C GLY A 33 -6.83 3.45 25.07
N GLY A 34 -6.58 2.36 24.35
CA GLY A 34 -7.61 1.52 23.73
C GLY A 34 -7.96 0.30 24.56
N ASN A 35 -9.00 -0.43 24.14
CA ASN A 35 -9.44 -1.63 24.84
C ASN A 35 -9.70 -2.79 23.87
N SER A 36 -9.03 -3.92 24.10
CA SER A 36 -9.30 -5.19 23.44
C SER A 36 -10.13 -6.09 24.36
N THR A 37 -10.88 -7.04 23.78
CA THR A 37 -11.70 -8.00 24.55
C THR A 37 -11.08 -9.38 24.47
N SER A 38 -10.68 -9.94 25.62
CA SER A 38 -10.13 -11.30 25.72
C SER A 38 -11.20 -12.38 25.55
N ALA A 39 -10.76 -13.62 25.32
CA ALA A 39 -11.63 -14.78 25.12
C ALA A 39 -12.50 -15.11 26.36
N ASP A 40 -12.10 -14.66 27.54
CA ASP A 40 -12.87 -14.75 28.79
C ASP A 40 -13.89 -13.60 28.98
N GLY A 41 -13.96 -12.66 28.03
CA GLY A 41 -14.84 -11.51 28.04
C GLY A 41 -14.34 -10.31 28.86
N ASN A 42 -13.11 -10.35 29.38
CA ASN A 42 -12.51 -9.22 30.08
C ASN A 42 -11.94 -8.18 29.09
N LYS A 43 -12.02 -6.91 29.47
CA LYS A 43 -11.38 -5.83 28.70
C LYS A 43 -9.94 -5.67 29.15
N ARG A 44 -9.01 -5.64 28.20
CA ARG A 44 -7.59 -5.35 28.42
C ARG A 44 -7.28 -3.97 27.89
N TYR A 45 -6.37 -3.25 28.55
CA TYR A 45 -6.04 -1.87 28.19
C TYR A 45 -4.55 -1.76 27.94
N PHE A 46 -4.17 -1.06 26.89
CA PHE A 46 -2.78 -0.91 26.49
C PHE A 46 -2.40 0.54 26.37
N LYS A 47 -1.12 0.83 26.62
CA LYS A 47 -0.49 2.14 26.37
C LYS A 47 0.81 1.98 25.62
N ALA A 48 1.06 2.90 24.71
CA ALA A 48 2.34 3.01 24.01
C ALA A 48 3.11 4.24 24.48
N ASP A 49 4.35 4.02 24.91
CA ASP A 49 5.33 5.07 25.19
C ASP A 49 6.39 5.06 24.08
N TYR A 50 6.58 6.19 23.39
CA TYR A 50 7.57 6.33 22.33
C TYR A 50 8.92 6.77 22.88
N LEU A 51 10.01 6.14 22.44
CA LEU A 51 11.35 6.52 22.85
C LEU A 51 11.79 7.79 22.13
N SER A 52 12.06 8.86 22.89
CA SER A 52 12.54 10.14 22.36
C SER A 52 14.06 10.21 22.18
N ASP A 53 14.80 9.42 22.96
CA ASP A 53 16.26 9.41 22.99
C ASP A 53 16.77 8.10 22.38
N LEU A 54 16.98 8.10 21.07
CA LEU A 54 17.62 7.00 20.34
C LEU A 54 19.08 7.38 20.00
N PRO A 55 20.01 6.42 19.92
CA PRO A 55 21.41 6.68 19.61
C PRO A 55 21.58 7.28 18.20
N ASP A 56 22.66 8.05 17.97
CA ASP A 56 22.94 8.70 16.68
C ASP A 56 23.06 7.68 15.51
N SER A 57 23.42 6.43 15.80
CA SER A 57 23.46 5.35 14.80
C SER A 57 22.08 4.83 14.41
N PHE A 58 21.01 5.18 15.13
CA PHE A 58 19.63 4.90 14.74
C PHE A 58 19.13 6.07 13.87
N ASN A 59 19.11 5.85 12.56
CA ASN A 59 18.75 6.85 11.55
C ASN A 59 17.89 6.23 10.44
N ASP A 60 17.62 6.99 9.38
CA ASP A 60 16.70 6.62 8.28
C ASP A 60 17.12 5.37 7.49
N THR A 61 18.38 4.92 7.62
CA THR A 61 18.92 3.68 7.04
C THR A 61 18.75 2.44 7.93
N THR A 62 18.17 2.62 9.12
CA THR A 62 18.03 1.54 10.11
C THR A 62 17.16 0.41 9.57
N SER A 63 17.66 -0.81 9.69
CA SER A 63 17.04 -2.01 9.12
C SER A 63 17.39 -3.25 9.94
N ASN A 64 16.73 -4.38 9.61
CA ASN A 64 16.95 -5.69 10.22
C ASN A 64 16.87 -5.69 11.76
N ILE A 65 15.83 -5.10 12.35
CA ILE A 65 15.71 -5.00 13.80
C ILE A 65 15.44 -6.38 14.42
N GLN A 66 16.12 -6.70 15.52
CA GLN A 66 15.81 -7.84 16.38
C GLN A 66 15.75 -7.42 17.84
N PHE A 67 14.69 -7.82 18.53
CA PHE A 67 14.54 -7.64 19.97
C PHE A 67 14.92 -8.94 20.68
N LYS A 68 15.87 -8.86 21.61
CA LYS A 68 16.29 -10.00 22.42
C LYS A 68 16.43 -9.59 23.88
N GLY A 69 15.45 -10.02 24.69
CA GLY A 69 15.28 -9.51 26.05
C GLY A 69 15.09 -8.00 26.02
N ASP A 70 15.93 -7.27 26.74
CA ASP A 70 15.84 -5.80 26.87
C ASP A 70 16.65 -5.04 25.81
N VAL A 71 17.29 -5.74 24.88
CA VAL A 71 18.22 -5.16 23.89
C VAL A 71 17.64 -5.24 22.49
N MET A 72 17.64 -4.10 21.82
CA MET A 72 17.38 -3.96 20.39
C MET A 72 18.71 -4.05 19.63
N TYR A 73 18.78 -4.94 18.66
CA TYR A 73 19.87 -5.05 17.70
C TYR A 73 19.37 -4.55 16.35
N TYR A 74 20.23 -3.87 15.59
CA TYR A 74 19.86 -3.30 14.29
C TYR A 74 21.08 -2.99 13.44
N THR A 75 20.89 -3.02 12.12
CA THR A 75 21.89 -2.55 11.15
C THR A 75 21.57 -1.11 10.72
N SER A 76 22.60 -0.31 10.48
CA SER A 76 22.46 1.03 9.91
C SER A 76 23.71 1.42 9.15
N SER A 77 23.54 2.18 8.08
CA SER A 77 24.61 2.75 7.27
C SER A 77 24.90 4.20 7.65
N ASN A 78 26.10 4.68 7.34
CA ASN A 78 26.43 6.10 7.48
C ASN A 78 25.75 6.94 6.39
N GLU A 79 25.69 8.27 6.58
CA GLU A 79 24.97 9.19 5.67
C GLU A 79 25.41 9.08 4.20
N ASP A 80 26.68 8.71 3.95
CA ASP A 80 27.25 8.56 2.61
C ASP A 80 27.13 7.13 2.04
N TYR A 81 26.47 6.19 2.74
CA TYR A 81 26.32 4.77 2.35
C TYR A 81 27.64 4.05 2.01
N THR A 82 28.75 4.49 2.63
CA THR A 82 30.08 3.89 2.41
C THR A 82 30.39 2.80 3.43
N LYS A 83 29.67 2.79 4.55
CA LYS A 83 29.85 1.84 5.65
C LYS A 83 28.52 1.46 6.25
N SER A 84 28.38 0.18 6.59
CA SER A 84 27.31 -0.34 7.44
C SER A 84 27.88 -0.84 8.76
N GLY A 85 27.11 -0.66 9.81
CA GLY A 85 27.40 -1.20 11.14
C GLY A 85 26.24 -2.01 11.70
N LEU A 86 26.57 -2.91 12.63
CA LEU A 86 25.62 -3.55 13.52
C LEU A 86 25.74 -2.92 14.90
N TYR A 87 24.61 -2.57 15.48
CA TYR A 87 24.53 -1.89 16.76
C TYR A 87 23.61 -2.65 17.73
N SER A 88 23.80 -2.37 19.01
CA SER A 88 22.89 -2.75 20.08
C SER A 88 22.47 -1.53 20.87
N TYR A 89 21.23 -1.53 21.36
CA TYR A 89 20.67 -0.51 22.24
C TYR A 89 19.78 -1.16 23.29
N ASN A 90 20.14 -1.00 24.56
CA ASN A 90 19.32 -1.47 25.67
C ASN A 90 18.18 -0.49 25.92
N LEU A 91 16.94 -0.96 25.73
CA LEU A 91 15.72 -0.16 25.80
C LEU A 91 15.36 0.28 27.23
N ILE A 92 16.05 -0.23 28.24
CA ILE A 92 15.83 0.06 29.67
C ILE A 92 16.92 0.98 30.22
N THR A 93 18.18 0.67 29.93
CA THR A 93 19.34 1.38 30.48
C THR A 93 19.82 2.52 29.58
N GLY A 94 19.47 2.50 28.29
CA GLY A 94 19.97 3.44 27.28
C GLY A 94 21.41 3.16 26.84
N GLU A 95 22.01 2.06 27.29
CA GLU A 95 23.36 1.66 26.86
C GLU A 95 23.34 1.25 25.39
N ASN A 96 24.23 1.81 24.57
CA ASN A 96 24.43 1.42 23.18
C ASN A 96 25.87 0.98 22.92
N ALA A 97 26.05 0.11 21.93
CA ALA A 97 27.36 -0.31 21.44
C ALA A 97 27.33 -0.60 19.94
N GLN A 98 28.40 -0.22 19.24
CA GLN A 98 28.71 -0.68 17.89
C GLN A 98 29.41 -2.03 17.99
N LEU A 99 28.77 -3.07 17.45
CA LEU A 99 29.23 -4.46 17.54
C LEU A 99 30.11 -4.84 16.36
N TYR A 100 29.81 -4.29 15.18
CA TYR A 100 30.50 -4.58 13.94
C TYR A 100 30.39 -3.39 12.98
N GLU A 101 31.38 -3.22 12.10
CA GLU A 101 31.35 -2.27 10.98
C GLU A 101 32.14 -2.83 9.81
N GLN A 102 31.62 -2.59 8.61
CA GLN A 102 32.30 -2.91 7.36
C GLN A 102 32.11 -1.76 6.35
N ALA A 103 33.03 -1.68 5.39
CA ALA A 103 32.84 -0.86 4.19
C ALA A 103 31.88 -1.57 3.23
N GLU A 104 30.96 -0.83 2.62
CA GLU A 104 30.00 -1.39 1.67
C GLU A 104 30.56 -1.49 0.25
N SER A 105 31.55 -0.64 -0.07
CA SER A 105 32.28 -0.62 -1.32
C SER A 105 33.76 -0.45 -1.05
N ASP A 106 34.60 -1.06 -1.87
CA ASP A 106 36.05 -0.85 -1.86
C ASP A 106 36.53 0.25 -2.83
N GLY A 107 35.60 0.96 -3.47
CA GLY A 107 35.91 1.99 -4.48
C GLY A 107 36.46 1.43 -5.79
N SER A 108 36.39 0.11 -5.97
CA SER A 108 36.86 -0.59 -7.16
C SER A 108 35.73 -1.37 -7.84
N GLY A 109 34.47 -1.05 -7.54
CA GLY A 109 33.29 -1.74 -8.08
C GLY A 109 32.93 -3.03 -7.33
N ASN A 110 33.73 -3.47 -6.36
CA ASN A 110 33.33 -4.57 -5.48
C ASN A 110 32.50 -4.04 -4.31
N SER A 111 31.56 -4.84 -3.85
CA SER A 111 30.70 -4.49 -2.72
C SER A 111 30.56 -5.62 -1.71
N SER A 112 30.21 -5.26 -0.47
CA SER A 112 29.91 -6.22 0.58
C SER A 112 28.83 -5.71 1.52
N TRP A 113 27.89 -6.55 1.89
CA TRP A 113 26.82 -6.21 2.83
C TRP A 113 26.50 -7.37 3.75
N VAL A 114 25.96 -7.05 4.92
CA VAL A 114 25.36 -8.04 5.83
C VAL A 114 24.01 -8.41 5.26
N SER A 115 23.88 -9.64 4.75
CA SER A 115 22.63 -10.18 4.21
C SER A 115 21.69 -10.69 5.30
N GLY A 116 22.18 -10.90 6.51
CA GLY A 116 21.39 -11.23 7.69
C GLY A 116 22.25 -11.41 8.92
N TYR A 117 21.67 -11.30 10.11
CA TYR A 117 22.38 -11.58 11.36
C TYR A 117 21.45 -12.17 12.41
N THR A 118 22.00 -12.87 13.39
CA THR A 118 21.28 -13.27 14.61
C THR A 118 22.18 -13.11 15.82
N VAL A 119 21.57 -13.06 17.00
CA VAL A 119 22.28 -12.91 18.27
C VAL A 119 21.99 -14.12 19.16
N ALA A 120 23.02 -14.78 19.65
CA ALA A 120 22.89 -15.89 20.60
C ALA A 120 22.52 -15.40 22.01
N ASP A 121 22.05 -16.31 22.87
CA ASP A 121 21.74 -15.99 24.27
C ASP A 121 22.98 -15.54 25.06
N SER A 122 24.17 -15.92 24.59
CA SER A 122 25.46 -15.44 25.10
C SER A 122 25.75 -13.97 24.77
N GLY A 123 25.00 -13.36 23.85
CA GLY A 123 25.27 -12.03 23.29
C GLY A 123 26.25 -12.03 22.12
N GLU A 124 26.75 -13.20 21.71
CA GLU A 124 27.57 -13.34 20.51
C GLU A 124 26.71 -13.15 19.25
N VAL A 125 27.27 -12.49 18.24
CA VAL A 125 26.57 -12.17 16.99
C VAL A 125 27.08 -13.09 15.89
N TYR A 126 26.16 -13.59 15.07
CA TYR A 126 26.47 -14.29 13.83
C TYR A 126 25.98 -13.46 12.66
N LEU A 127 26.85 -13.20 11.69
CA LEU A 127 26.58 -12.42 10.49
C LEU A 127 26.70 -13.33 9.27
N PHE A 128 25.75 -13.24 8.35
CA PHE A 128 25.88 -13.74 7.00
C PHE A 128 26.23 -12.58 6.08
N VAL A 129 27.46 -12.57 5.58
CA VAL A 129 28.00 -11.50 4.76
C VAL A 129 28.09 -11.98 3.33
N THR A 130 27.54 -11.18 2.42
CA THR A 130 27.67 -11.40 0.98
C THR A 130 28.64 -10.38 0.41
N LYS A 131 29.45 -10.84 -0.53
CA LYS A 131 30.46 -10.05 -1.24
C LYS A 131 30.21 -10.23 -2.74
N ASN A 132 30.13 -9.13 -3.46
CA ASN A 132 30.08 -9.14 -4.91
C ASN A 132 31.45 -8.71 -5.43
N GLN A 133 32.14 -9.62 -6.11
CA GLN A 133 33.50 -9.40 -6.58
C GLN A 133 33.56 -9.44 -8.10
N MET A 134 34.25 -8.47 -8.67
CA MET A 134 34.49 -8.37 -10.10
C MET A 134 35.43 -9.49 -10.57
N ASP A 135 34.99 -10.29 -11.53
CA ASP A 135 35.86 -11.20 -12.26
C ASP A 135 36.51 -10.46 -13.43
N GLU A 136 37.65 -9.82 -13.17
CA GLU A 136 38.40 -9.09 -14.19
C GLU A 136 38.79 -9.97 -15.39
N SER A 137 38.88 -11.29 -15.20
CA SER A 137 39.23 -12.23 -16.27
C SER A 137 38.09 -12.46 -17.27
N SER A 138 36.87 -12.00 -16.95
CA SER A 138 35.73 -12.08 -17.87
C SER A 138 35.77 -11.03 -18.97
N VAL A 139 36.56 -9.97 -18.81
CA VAL A 139 36.68 -8.85 -19.76
C VAL A 139 37.90 -9.07 -20.65
N THR A 140 37.72 -8.94 -21.96
CA THR A 140 38.81 -9.14 -22.93
C THR A 140 39.43 -7.82 -23.41
N GLU A 141 38.70 -6.73 -23.21
CA GLU A 141 39.04 -5.36 -23.54
C GLU A 141 40.05 -4.79 -22.53
N ASP A 142 41.04 -4.05 -23.03
CA ASP A 142 42.03 -3.37 -22.19
C ASP A 142 41.61 -1.93 -21.93
N TYR A 143 41.25 -1.65 -20.68
CA TYR A 143 40.84 -0.32 -20.21
C TYR A 143 41.95 0.44 -19.47
N SER A 144 43.20 -0.03 -19.47
CA SER A 144 44.26 0.58 -18.64
C SER A 144 44.53 2.06 -18.95
N ASP A 145 44.31 2.47 -20.19
CA ASP A 145 44.55 3.84 -20.70
C ASP A 145 43.24 4.62 -20.94
N ALA A 146 42.12 4.13 -20.42
CA ALA A 146 40.81 4.75 -20.63
C ALA A 146 40.73 6.19 -20.09
N THR A 147 39.97 7.01 -20.78
CA THR A 147 39.77 8.44 -20.52
C THR A 147 38.31 8.74 -20.18
N LEU A 148 38.04 9.99 -19.76
CA LEU A 148 36.68 10.46 -19.57
C LEU A 148 35.85 10.32 -20.86
N ASP A 149 36.42 10.63 -22.03
CA ASP A 149 35.71 10.53 -23.31
C ASP A 149 35.23 9.09 -23.59
N ASP A 150 36.00 8.08 -23.19
CA ASP A 150 35.63 6.67 -23.34
C ASP A 150 34.44 6.30 -22.43
N VAL A 151 34.42 6.83 -21.20
CA VAL A 151 33.30 6.66 -20.26
C VAL A 151 32.02 7.32 -20.78
N LEU A 152 32.12 8.58 -21.22
CA LEU A 152 30.97 9.31 -21.74
C LEU A 152 30.43 8.67 -23.02
N SER A 153 31.31 8.15 -23.87
CA SER A 153 30.91 7.38 -25.06
C SER A 153 30.20 6.09 -24.69
N TYR A 154 30.68 5.36 -23.68
CA TYR A 154 30.00 4.17 -23.17
C TYR A 154 28.59 4.49 -22.65
N MET A 155 28.44 5.54 -21.82
CA MET A 155 27.14 5.96 -21.29
C MET A 155 26.17 6.37 -22.41
N ALA A 156 26.66 7.07 -23.45
CA ALA A 156 25.85 7.42 -24.60
C ALA A 156 25.42 6.18 -25.41
N ASP A 157 26.35 5.27 -25.70
CA ASP A 157 26.10 4.12 -26.56
C ASP A 157 25.28 3.01 -25.88
N GLN A 158 25.51 2.77 -24.59
CA GLN A 158 24.85 1.68 -23.84
C GLN A 158 23.62 2.14 -23.08
N TRP A 159 23.59 3.38 -22.57
CA TRP A 159 22.49 3.90 -21.75
C TRP A 159 21.66 4.96 -22.48
N GLY A 160 22.04 5.34 -23.71
CA GLY A 160 21.27 6.28 -24.53
C GLY A 160 21.39 7.75 -24.09
N TYR A 161 22.38 8.08 -23.25
CA TYR A 161 22.53 9.43 -22.72
C TYR A 161 22.99 10.43 -23.79
N SER A 162 22.54 11.69 -23.67
CA SER A 162 23.17 12.78 -24.41
C SER A 162 24.57 13.05 -23.85
N ALA A 163 25.43 13.71 -24.61
CA ALA A 163 26.78 14.03 -24.15
C ALA A 163 26.79 14.94 -22.90
N GLU A 164 25.81 15.84 -22.78
CA GLU A 164 25.69 16.76 -21.65
C GLU A 164 25.16 16.04 -20.40
N ASP A 165 24.19 15.13 -20.58
CA ASP A 165 23.65 14.32 -19.48
C ASP A 165 24.68 13.30 -18.97
N ALA A 166 25.44 12.65 -19.87
CA ALA A 166 26.51 11.74 -19.48
C ALA A 166 27.61 12.42 -18.67
N GLU A 167 28.05 13.62 -19.07
CA GLU A 167 29.07 14.35 -18.32
C GLU A 167 28.54 14.81 -16.96
N LYS A 168 27.29 15.27 -16.91
CA LYS A 168 26.64 15.66 -15.67
C LYS A 168 26.52 14.47 -14.71
N ASP A 169 25.97 13.35 -15.15
CA ASP A 169 25.76 12.17 -14.31
C ASP A 169 27.07 11.53 -13.86
N TRP A 170 28.08 11.49 -14.73
CA TRP A 170 29.43 11.09 -14.34
C TRP A 170 29.93 11.90 -13.15
N ASN A 171 29.86 13.23 -13.24
CA ASN A 171 30.37 14.12 -12.20
C ASN A 171 29.55 14.06 -10.91
N ASP A 172 28.22 13.94 -11.02
CA ASP A 172 27.30 13.96 -9.90
C ASP A 172 27.33 12.63 -9.11
N TYR A 173 27.46 11.49 -9.79
CA TYR A 173 27.26 10.17 -9.16
C TYR A 173 28.47 9.24 -9.19
N TYR A 174 29.24 9.20 -10.27
CA TYR A 174 30.23 8.13 -10.45
C TYR A 174 31.67 8.57 -10.12
N ALA A 175 32.06 9.79 -10.48
CA ALA A 175 33.44 10.26 -10.39
C ALA A 175 34.04 10.09 -8.99
N LYS A 176 33.26 10.35 -7.94
CA LYS A 176 33.67 10.24 -6.54
C LYS A 176 34.18 8.84 -6.19
N ASP A 177 33.50 7.79 -6.66
CA ASP A 177 33.78 6.41 -6.28
C ASP A 177 35.03 5.86 -6.98
N TYR A 178 35.41 6.44 -8.13
CA TYR A 178 36.60 6.05 -8.90
C TYR A 178 37.76 7.04 -8.76
N THR A 179 37.67 7.99 -7.82
CA THR A 179 38.73 8.96 -7.54
C THR A 179 39.53 8.55 -6.30
N ASP A 180 40.85 8.41 -6.46
CA ASP A 180 41.73 8.09 -5.34
C ASP A 180 41.91 9.29 -4.36
N GLU A 181 42.55 9.04 -3.21
CA GLU A 181 42.81 10.09 -2.19
C GLU A 181 43.66 11.27 -2.72
N ASN A 182 44.35 11.10 -3.85
CA ASN A 182 45.17 12.14 -4.48
C ASN A 182 44.41 12.92 -5.57
N GLY A 183 43.13 12.58 -5.81
CA GLY A 183 42.30 13.21 -6.83
C GLY A 183 42.50 12.63 -8.23
N ASN A 184 43.14 11.47 -8.38
CA ASN A 184 43.27 10.81 -9.69
C ASN A 184 42.06 9.91 -9.94
N VAL A 185 41.40 10.12 -11.08
CA VAL A 185 40.22 9.36 -11.50
C VAL A 185 40.64 8.13 -12.30
N ASN A 186 40.08 6.97 -11.96
CA ASN A 186 40.33 5.70 -12.66
C ASN A 186 39.16 5.34 -13.60
N TYR A 187 39.11 5.98 -14.76
CA TYR A 187 38.09 5.73 -15.78
C TYR A 187 38.07 4.27 -16.27
N GLY A 188 39.25 3.66 -16.37
CA GLY A 188 39.38 2.28 -16.79
C GLY A 188 38.70 1.31 -15.83
N ARG A 189 38.75 1.61 -14.53
CA ARG A 189 38.08 0.79 -13.51
C ARG A 189 36.56 0.88 -13.60
N PHE A 190 36.01 2.05 -13.91
CA PHE A 190 34.58 2.17 -14.17
C PHE A 190 34.16 1.30 -15.35
N LEU A 191 34.82 1.44 -16.50
CA LEU A 191 34.49 0.63 -17.69
C LEU A 191 34.65 -0.86 -17.45
N LEU A 192 35.69 -1.26 -16.70
CA LEU A 192 35.87 -2.64 -16.29
C LEU A 192 34.68 -3.12 -15.43
N ALA A 193 34.24 -2.32 -14.46
CA ALA A 193 33.08 -2.65 -13.63
C ALA A 193 31.78 -2.80 -14.45
N GLN A 194 31.60 -2.00 -15.51
CA GLN A 194 30.39 -2.09 -16.34
C GLN A 194 30.36 -3.30 -17.28
N ASN A 195 31.52 -3.88 -17.61
CA ASN A 195 31.64 -4.97 -18.58
C ASN A 195 32.04 -6.31 -17.95
N ALA A 196 32.51 -6.31 -16.71
CA ALA A 196 32.91 -7.51 -16.00
C ALA A 196 31.70 -8.28 -15.46
N ARG A 197 31.85 -9.61 -15.42
CA ARG A 197 30.97 -10.48 -14.66
C ARG A 197 31.28 -10.31 -13.18
N PHE A 198 30.25 -10.22 -12.35
CA PHE A 198 30.40 -10.29 -10.90
C PHE A 198 30.17 -11.70 -10.39
N ILE A 199 31.00 -12.11 -9.44
CA ILE A 199 30.90 -13.37 -8.70
C ILE A 199 30.46 -13.02 -7.29
N GLN A 200 29.31 -13.55 -6.89
CA GLN A 200 28.84 -13.44 -5.54
C GLN A 200 29.47 -14.56 -4.69
N THR A 201 30.00 -14.19 -3.53
CA THR A 201 30.51 -15.12 -2.52
C THR A 201 29.93 -14.77 -1.16
N SER A 202 29.84 -15.75 -0.27
CA SER A 202 29.27 -15.52 1.05
C SER A 202 30.13 -16.15 2.15
N SER A 203 30.18 -15.48 3.30
CA SER A 203 30.86 -15.97 4.50
C SER A 203 29.98 -15.80 5.73
N ILE A 204 30.26 -16.62 6.74
CA ILE A 204 29.71 -16.49 8.09
C ILE A 204 30.77 -15.90 8.99
N LEU A 205 30.42 -14.85 9.72
CA LEU A 205 31.28 -14.24 10.74
C LEU A 205 30.62 -14.43 12.10
N LYS A 206 31.42 -14.84 13.10
CA LYS A 206 31.03 -14.78 14.52
C LYS A 206 31.76 -13.64 15.19
N VAL A 207 31.02 -12.75 15.85
CA VAL A 207 31.56 -11.62 16.62
C VAL A 207 31.27 -11.85 18.10
N ASP A 208 32.30 -11.74 18.93
CA ASP A 208 32.18 -11.89 20.37
C ASP A 208 31.51 -10.67 21.03
N THR A 209 31.17 -10.78 22.31
CA THR A 209 30.51 -9.69 23.06
C THR A 209 31.37 -8.44 23.24
N SER A 210 32.65 -8.48 22.85
CA SER A 210 33.58 -7.34 22.87
C SER A 210 33.75 -6.70 21.49
N GLY A 211 33.06 -7.20 20.47
CA GLY A 211 33.15 -6.72 19.08
C GLY A 211 34.32 -7.32 18.28
N ASN A 212 34.99 -8.36 18.78
CA ASN A 212 36.06 -9.01 18.01
C ASN A 212 35.52 -10.15 17.16
N ILE A 213 36.04 -10.29 15.94
CA ILE A 213 35.74 -11.43 15.08
C ILE A 213 36.38 -12.69 15.70
N ALA A 214 35.54 -13.61 16.19
CA ALA A 214 35.94 -14.90 16.73
C ALA A 214 36.34 -15.86 15.60
N PHE A 215 35.58 -15.87 14.50
CA PHE A 215 35.94 -16.54 13.25
C PHE A 215 35.22 -15.91 12.04
N GLU A 216 35.79 -16.14 10.86
CA GLU A 216 35.16 -15.93 9.55
C GLU A 216 35.34 -17.21 8.73
N GLN A 217 34.28 -17.68 8.09
CA GLN A 217 34.29 -18.91 7.30
C GLN A 217 33.54 -18.72 5.99
N ASP A 218 34.20 -18.94 4.86
CA ASP A 218 33.56 -18.95 3.55
C ASP A 218 32.58 -20.13 3.43
N MET A 219 31.45 -19.88 2.75
CA MET A 219 30.36 -20.84 2.59
C MET A 219 30.40 -21.54 1.23
N ASP A 220 30.16 -22.85 1.24
CA ASP A 220 29.91 -23.63 0.03
C ASP A 220 28.39 -23.77 -0.20
N LEU A 221 27.86 -22.88 -1.05
CA LEU A 221 26.46 -22.82 -1.44
C LEU A 221 26.13 -23.77 -2.62
N GLY A 222 27.13 -24.45 -3.19
CA GLY A 222 26.95 -25.42 -4.26
C GLY A 222 27.22 -24.83 -5.65
N ALA A 223 27.43 -25.70 -6.62
CA ALA A 223 27.97 -25.33 -7.95
C ALA A 223 27.02 -24.48 -8.81
N ASN A 224 25.73 -24.39 -8.47
CA ASN A 224 24.72 -23.65 -9.21
C ASN A 224 24.27 -22.36 -8.51
N ALA A 225 24.84 -22.04 -7.34
CA ALA A 225 24.50 -20.85 -6.57
C ALA A 225 25.30 -19.63 -7.06
N GLU A 226 24.95 -19.08 -8.23
CA GLU A 226 25.56 -17.84 -8.72
C GLU A 226 25.08 -16.63 -7.92
N ASN A 227 23.87 -16.71 -7.38
CA ASN A 227 23.30 -15.72 -6.46
C ASN A 227 22.68 -16.43 -5.26
N VAL A 228 22.58 -15.69 -4.14
CA VAL A 228 21.95 -16.13 -2.90
C VAL A 228 21.17 -15.00 -2.24
N SER A 229 20.04 -15.35 -1.64
CA SER A 229 19.36 -14.52 -0.63
C SER A 229 19.26 -15.29 0.69
N CYS A 230 19.28 -14.54 1.80
CA CYS A 230 19.05 -15.07 3.13
C CYS A 230 17.72 -14.56 3.64
N ASN A 231 16.77 -15.47 3.83
CA ASN A 231 15.41 -15.13 4.25
C ASN A 231 15.28 -15.17 5.78
N GLY A 232 16.10 -15.97 6.46
CA GLY A 232 16.05 -16.10 7.91
C GLY A 232 17.33 -16.67 8.49
N ILE A 233 17.65 -16.24 9.71
CA ILE A 233 18.82 -16.71 10.45
C ILE A 233 18.45 -16.88 11.93
N ALA A 234 18.81 -18.04 12.48
CA ALA A 234 18.54 -18.38 13.88
C ALA A 234 19.70 -19.18 14.47
N VAL A 235 19.85 -19.15 15.78
CA VAL A 235 20.86 -19.90 16.52
C VAL A 235 20.19 -20.67 17.66
N ASP A 236 20.52 -21.95 17.79
CA ASP A 236 20.00 -22.80 18.88
C ASP A 236 20.82 -22.65 20.18
N LYS A 237 20.39 -23.34 21.23
CA LYS A 237 21.04 -23.30 22.56
C LYS A 237 22.41 -23.99 22.56
N GLU A 238 22.66 -24.89 21.61
CA GLU A 238 23.94 -25.54 21.39
C GLU A 238 24.91 -24.68 20.55
N GLY A 239 24.46 -23.52 20.05
CA GLY A 239 25.27 -22.62 19.24
C GLY A 239 25.35 -23.01 17.76
N ASN A 240 24.52 -23.94 17.29
CA ASN A 240 24.40 -24.19 15.85
C ASN A 240 23.60 -23.05 15.21
N LEU A 241 24.08 -22.61 14.06
CA LEU A 241 23.49 -21.55 13.26
C LEU A 241 22.72 -22.16 12.09
N TYR A 242 21.56 -21.57 11.80
CA TYR A 242 20.64 -21.98 10.75
C TYR A 242 20.44 -20.79 9.83
N LEU A 243 20.55 -21.02 8.51
CA LEU A 243 20.39 -19.99 7.48
C LEU A 243 19.39 -20.50 6.46
N ALA A 244 18.20 -19.90 6.40
CA ALA A 244 17.23 -20.17 5.35
C ALA A 244 17.66 -19.41 4.09
N LEU A 245 18.09 -20.13 3.06
CA LEU A 245 18.69 -19.59 1.85
C LEU A 245 17.84 -19.94 0.61
N ASN A 246 17.79 -19.01 -0.34
CA ASN A 246 17.42 -19.27 -1.73
C ASN A 246 18.65 -19.02 -2.60
N THR A 247 18.98 -19.95 -3.49
CA THR A 247 20.06 -19.80 -4.48
C THR A 247 19.56 -20.02 -5.91
N TRP A 248 20.04 -19.21 -6.87
CA TRP A 248 19.67 -19.33 -8.28
C TRP A 248 20.82 -18.97 -9.23
N SER A 249 20.67 -19.31 -10.52
CA SER A 249 21.61 -18.97 -11.61
C SER A 249 20.97 -18.04 -12.64
N ASN A 250 21.78 -17.13 -13.19
CA ASN A 250 21.33 -16.18 -14.23
C ASN A 250 21.36 -16.77 -15.66
N ASN A 251 21.73 -18.05 -15.83
CA ASN A 251 21.88 -18.71 -17.13
C ASN A 251 20.58 -19.32 -17.70
N ASP A 252 19.41 -18.83 -17.33
CA ASP A 252 18.11 -19.28 -17.87
C ASP A 252 17.88 -18.76 -19.29
N SER A 253 18.73 -19.21 -20.23
CA SER A 253 18.48 -19.11 -21.66
C SER A 253 17.39 -20.12 -22.05
N GLY A 254 16.13 -19.70 -21.90
CA GLY A 254 14.99 -20.20 -22.68
C GLY A 254 14.75 -21.71 -22.68
N ASN A 255 14.47 -22.32 -21.52
CA ASN A 255 13.49 -23.42 -21.38
C ASN A 255 13.32 -23.87 -19.91
N SER A 256 12.26 -23.37 -19.25
CA SER A 256 11.37 -24.14 -18.35
C SER A 256 12.03 -25.09 -17.32
N VAL A 257 12.56 -24.56 -16.21
CA VAL A 257 12.29 -24.86 -14.76
C VAL A 257 13.10 -23.82 -13.97
N SER A 258 12.56 -23.11 -12.98
CA SER A 258 13.35 -22.16 -12.17
C SER A 258 14.55 -22.86 -11.54
N SER A 259 15.74 -22.27 -11.64
CA SER A 259 16.96 -22.80 -11.01
C SER A 259 17.02 -22.61 -9.48
N ASP A 260 15.99 -21.97 -8.91
CA ASP A 260 15.83 -21.71 -7.49
C ASP A 260 15.90 -23.00 -6.64
N GLU A 261 16.84 -23.02 -5.71
CA GLU A 261 16.95 -24.04 -4.67
C GLU A 261 16.67 -23.39 -3.30
N TYR A 262 15.70 -23.94 -2.57
CA TYR A 262 15.33 -23.51 -1.22
C TYR A 262 15.81 -24.52 -0.18
N PHE A 263 16.60 -24.06 0.79
CA PHE A 263 17.11 -24.93 1.85
C PHE A 263 17.50 -24.13 3.10
N THR A 264 17.54 -24.82 4.24
CA THR A 264 18.18 -24.32 5.45
C THR A 264 19.58 -24.91 5.61
N LEU A 265 20.61 -24.07 5.56
CA LEU A 265 22.00 -24.46 5.82
C LEU A 265 22.25 -24.52 7.33
N VAL A 266 22.85 -25.61 7.81
CA VAL A 266 23.18 -25.80 9.24
C VAL A 266 24.69 -25.70 9.43
N ILE A 267 25.11 -24.78 10.29
CA ILE A 267 26.51 -24.53 10.64
C ILE A 267 26.69 -24.82 12.14
N GLY A 268 27.75 -25.55 12.50
CA GLY A 268 28.08 -25.80 13.91
C GLY A 268 28.62 -24.57 14.62
N GLU A 269 28.63 -24.61 15.94
CA GLU A 269 29.24 -23.56 16.79
C GLU A 269 30.70 -23.22 16.40
N ASP A 270 31.43 -24.20 15.87
CA ASP A 270 32.81 -24.08 15.40
C ASP A 270 32.95 -23.50 13.97
N GLY A 271 31.84 -23.09 13.35
CA GLY A 271 31.79 -22.59 11.97
C GLY A 271 31.75 -23.69 10.91
N SER A 272 31.78 -24.97 11.28
CA SER A 272 31.77 -26.06 10.29
C SER A 272 30.38 -26.28 9.68
N GLN A 273 30.32 -26.36 8.34
CA GLN A 273 29.08 -26.68 7.62
C GLN A 273 28.68 -28.13 7.88
N LYS A 274 27.55 -28.34 8.57
CA LYS A 274 27.06 -29.67 8.97
C LYS A 274 26.23 -30.33 7.88
N GLY A 275 25.45 -29.56 7.13
CA GLY A 275 24.57 -30.07 6.09
C GLY A 275 23.51 -29.07 5.66
N ARG A 276 22.65 -29.51 4.75
CA ARG A 276 21.50 -28.75 4.24
C ARG A 276 20.22 -29.51 4.54
N ILE A 277 19.21 -28.79 4.99
CA ILE A 277 17.83 -29.25 5.14
C ILE A 277 17.07 -28.73 3.91
N PRO A 278 16.64 -29.59 2.98
CA PRO A 278 15.82 -29.16 1.86
C PRO A 278 14.49 -28.58 2.35
N SER A 279 14.04 -27.49 1.75
CA SER A 279 12.74 -26.86 2.04
C SER A 279 11.82 -27.01 0.84
N ASP A 280 10.56 -27.36 1.12
CA ASP A 280 9.51 -27.43 0.10
C ASP A 280 8.94 -26.03 -0.10
N GLY A 281 9.67 -25.21 -0.88
CA GLY A 281 9.33 -23.82 -1.19
C GLY A 281 10.02 -22.76 -0.31
N TYR A 282 9.53 -21.52 -0.45
CA TYR A 282 10.08 -20.34 0.21
C TYR A 282 9.90 -20.41 1.74
N THR A 283 11.01 -20.38 2.48
CA THR A 283 11.02 -20.16 3.93
C THR A 283 11.13 -18.67 4.18
N SER A 284 10.10 -18.06 4.77
CA SER A 284 10.08 -16.62 5.05
C SER A 284 10.91 -16.25 6.26
N ARG A 285 10.93 -17.08 7.32
CA ARG A 285 11.71 -16.82 8.53
C ARG A 285 12.18 -18.10 9.22
N LEU A 286 13.16 -17.95 10.10
CA LEU A 286 13.53 -18.95 11.10
C LEU A 286 13.21 -18.39 12.50
N VAL A 287 12.63 -19.23 13.36
CA VAL A 287 12.31 -18.86 14.74
C VAL A 287 12.93 -19.85 15.72
N GLY A 288 13.61 -19.34 16.74
CA GLY A 288 14.04 -20.13 17.88
C GLY A 288 12.90 -20.24 18.90
N LEU A 289 12.40 -21.45 19.14
CA LEU A 289 11.36 -21.73 20.13
C LEU A 289 11.94 -21.73 21.55
N ALA A 290 11.09 -21.49 22.54
CA ALA A 290 11.48 -21.44 23.95
C ALA A 290 12.12 -22.75 24.46
N ASP A 291 11.75 -23.90 23.88
CA ASP A 291 12.37 -25.19 24.21
C ASP A 291 13.82 -25.31 23.68
N GLY A 292 14.22 -24.45 22.73
CA GLY A 292 15.53 -24.40 22.09
C GLY A 292 15.54 -24.95 20.66
N THR A 293 14.41 -25.49 20.19
CA THR A 293 14.26 -25.97 18.81
C THR A 293 14.17 -24.79 17.85
N VAL A 294 14.86 -24.86 16.71
CA VAL A 294 14.66 -23.92 15.60
C VAL A 294 13.59 -24.48 14.66
N ALA A 295 12.67 -23.63 14.22
CA ALA A 295 11.67 -23.96 13.22
C ALA A 295 11.76 -23.03 12.01
N SER A 296 11.50 -23.56 10.82
CA SER A 296 11.23 -22.76 9.62
C SER A 296 9.77 -22.31 9.61
N ILE A 297 9.53 -21.14 9.06
CA ILE A 297 8.19 -20.63 8.78
C ILE A 297 8.08 -20.38 7.28
N GLY A 298 7.02 -20.87 6.65
CA GLY A 298 6.77 -20.70 5.23
C GLY A 298 5.32 -21.03 4.89
N TYR A 299 4.94 -20.75 3.64
CA TYR A 299 3.59 -21.04 3.15
C TYR A 299 3.60 -22.41 2.46
N GLY A 300 2.67 -23.29 2.87
CA GLY A 300 2.39 -24.58 2.24
C GLY A 300 0.94 -24.67 1.76
N ASP A 301 0.51 -25.88 1.39
CA ASP A 301 -0.84 -26.13 0.88
C ASP A 301 -1.98 -25.73 1.86
N ALA A 302 -1.67 -25.69 3.16
CA ALA A 302 -2.61 -25.35 4.23
C ALA A 302 -2.46 -23.91 4.75
N GLY A 303 -1.71 -23.04 4.04
CA GLY A 303 -1.41 -21.69 4.48
C GLY A 303 -0.06 -21.58 5.18
N CYS A 304 0.08 -20.67 6.15
CA CYS A 304 1.33 -20.43 6.84
C CYS A 304 1.60 -21.50 7.91
N GLU A 305 2.79 -22.10 7.89
CA GLU A 305 3.15 -23.21 8.76
C GLU A 305 4.50 -22.98 9.44
N LEU A 306 4.55 -23.32 10.73
CA LEU A 306 5.76 -23.44 11.52
C LEU A 306 6.20 -24.91 11.52
N ARG A 307 7.40 -25.20 10.98
CA ARG A 307 7.95 -26.55 10.79
C ARG A 307 9.24 -26.73 11.60
N PRO A 308 9.22 -27.48 12.71
CA PRO A 308 10.43 -27.73 13.50
C PRO A 308 11.54 -28.41 12.68
N LEU A 309 12.80 -28.01 12.89
CA LEU A 309 13.94 -28.57 12.16
C LEU A 309 14.58 -29.73 12.94
N ASP A 310 14.90 -30.83 12.25
CA ASP A 310 15.63 -31.97 12.80
C ASP A 310 17.05 -31.99 12.24
N VAL A 311 18.01 -31.45 13.00
CA VAL A 311 19.43 -31.43 12.60
C VAL A 311 20.03 -32.83 12.54
N GLY A 312 19.58 -33.75 13.40
CA GLY A 312 20.09 -35.12 13.42
C GLY A 312 19.72 -35.88 12.14
N ALA A 313 18.53 -35.62 11.60
CA ALA A 313 18.05 -36.22 10.36
C ALA A 313 18.21 -35.32 9.11
N MET A 314 18.64 -34.07 9.27
CA MET A 314 18.75 -33.04 8.22
C MET A 314 17.46 -32.88 7.41
N LYS A 315 16.33 -32.68 8.10
CA LYS A 315 15.01 -32.53 7.48
C LYS A 315 14.09 -31.60 8.28
N GLU A 316 13.09 -31.02 7.61
CA GLU A 316 11.93 -30.43 8.28
C GLU A 316 11.03 -31.53 8.87
N GLN A 317 10.49 -31.31 10.07
CA GLN A 317 9.53 -32.19 10.71
C GLN A 317 8.10 -31.82 10.28
N THR A 318 7.78 -32.06 9.02
CA THR A 318 6.46 -31.73 8.44
C THR A 318 5.30 -32.47 9.13
N ASP A 319 5.55 -33.64 9.73
CA ASP A 319 4.58 -34.38 10.55
C ASP A 319 4.24 -33.66 11.87
N LYS A 320 5.03 -32.66 12.24
CA LYS A 320 4.83 -31.78 13.41
C LYS A 320 4.62 -30.33 12.99
N ALA A 321 4.29 -30.07 11.72
CA ALA A 321 3.96 -28.73 11.28
C ALA A 321 2.78 -28.18 12.09
N ILE A 322 2.89 -26.92 12.49
CA ILE A 322 1.86 -26.19 13.22
C ILE A 322 1.40 -25.06 12.30
N GLU A 323 0.15 -25.12 11.89
CA GLU A 323 -0.48 -24.02 11.17
C GLU A 323 -0.48 -22.78 12.08
N VAL A 324 0.06 -21.69 11.57
CA VAL A 324 0.14 -20.40 12.24
C VAL A 324 -0.58 -19.36 11.38
N PRO A 325 -1.25 -18.35 11.97
CA PRO A 325 -2.01 -17.39 11.18
C PRO A 325 -1.16 -16.47 10.28
N SER A 326 0.13 -16.34 10.56
CA SER A 326 1.05 -15.41 9.90
C SER A 326 2.49 -15.80 10.19
N ASP A 327 3.41 -15.34 9.33
CA ASP A 327 4.85 -15.51 9.51
C ASP A 327 5.49 -14.43 10.41
N THR A 328 4.72 -13.42 10.80
CA THR A 328 5.11 -12.43 11.78
C THR A 328 4.83 -12.95 13.18
N VAL A 329 5.81 -13.64 13.75
CA VAL A 329 5.70 -14.28 15.06
C VAL A 329 6.76 -13.77 16.04
N SER A 330 6.38 -13.68 17.31
CA SER A 330 7.28 -13.47 18.45
C SER A 330 7.02 -14.53 19.52
N VAL A 331 8.07 -15.11 20.10
CA VAL A 331 7.92 -16.07 21.19
C VAL A 331 7.57 -15.34 22.48
N LEU A 332 6.41 -15.65 23.06
CA LEU A 332 5.98 -15.09 24.35
C LEU A 332 6.49 -15.93 25.51
N ASP A 333 6.28 -17.24 25.44
CA ASP A 333 6.71 -18.21 26.46
C ASP A 333 6.79 -19.64 25.89
N GLU A 334 7.01 -20.65 26.74
CA GLU A 334 7.13 -22.07 26.35
C GLU A 334 5.98 -22.62 25.51
N LYS A 335 4.78 -22.04 25.62
CA LYS A 335 3.56 -22.55 24.99
C LYS A 335 2.88 -21.55 24.07
N ASN A 336 3.28 -20.29 24.11
CA ASN A 336 2.54 -19.22 23.46
C ASN A 336 3.44 -18.40 22.53
N LEU A 337 2.91 -18.12 21.35
CA LEU A 337 3.43 -17.14 20.41
C LEU A 337 2.55 -15.89 20.44
N LEU A 338 3.15 -14.74 20.15
CA LEU A 338 2.42 -13.60 19.62
C LEU A 338 2.47 -13.67 18.10
N VAL A 339 1.32 -13.55 17.46
CA VAL A 339 1.17 -13.60 16.00
C VAL A 339 0.35 -12.39 15.53
N THR A 340 0.77 -11.77 14.43
CA THR A 340 0.04 -10.63 13.85
C THR A 340 -0.88 -11.11 12.75
N GLU A 341 -2.15 -10.71 12.81
CA GLU A 341 -3.13 -10.96 11.75
C GLU A 341 -4.00 -9.71 11.59
N GLY A 342 -4.07 -9.17 10.37
CA GLY A 342 -4.66 -7.86 10.12
C GLY A 342 -4.02 -6.77 10.99
N SER A 343 -4.87 -5.99 11.66
CA SER A 343 -4.45 -4.90 12.55
C SER A 343 -4.17 -5.31 14.00
N SER A 344 -4.22 -6.61 14.30
CA SER A 344 -4.21 -7.11 15.69
C SER A 344 -3.11 -8.13 15.97
N VAL A 345 -2.69 -8.19 17.23
CA VAL A 345 -1.77 -9.18 17.76
C VAL A 345 -2.56 -10.18 18.58
N TYR A 346 -2.35 -11.46 18.32
CA TYR A 346 -2.99 -12.57 18.99
C TYR A 346 -1.98 -13.38 19.79
N LYS A 347 -2.41 -13.89 20.94
CA LYS A 347 -1.74 -14.95 21.66
C LYS A 347 -2.18 -16.29 21.07
N TYR A 348 -1.25 -17.03 20.48
CA TYR A 348 -1.48 -18.33 19.89
C TYR A 348 -0.83 -19.43 20.73
N ASN A 349 -1.64 -20.39 21.20
CA ASN A 349 -1.16 -21.48 22.04
C ASN A 349 -0.77 -22.71 21.20
N LEU A 350 0.49 -23.14 21.28
CA LEU A 350 1.05 -24.22 20.48
C LEU A 350 0.46 -25.61 20.81
N ASP A 351 0.01 -25.84 22.05
CA ASP A 351 -0.54 -27.13 22.48
C ASP A 351 -2.00 -27.32 22.01
N THR A 352 -2.81 -26.27 22.20
CA THR A 352 -4.26 -26.31 21.95
C THR A 352 -4.66 -25.83 20.57
N LYS A 353 -3.76 -25.08 19.89
CA LYS A 353 -4.01 -24.35 18.65
C LYS A 353 -5.09 -23.27 18.79
N GLU A 354 -5.41 -22.88 20.02
CA GLU A 354 -6.34 -21.79 20.30
C GLU A 354 -5.63 -20.44 20.11
N LYS A 355 -6.32 -19.51 19.45
CA LYS A 355 -5.88 -18.13 19.21
C LYS A 355 -6.79 -17.19 20.01
N GLU A 356 -6.19 -16.27 20.74
CA GLU A 356 -6.90 -15.25 21.53
C GLU A 356 -6.35 -13.86 21.17
N GLU A 357 -7.22 -12.90 20.88
CA GLU A 357 -6.80 -11.52 20.63
C GLU A 357 -6.12 -10.95 21.88
N PHE A 358 -4.90 -10.43 21.71
CA PHE A 358 -4.15 -9.80 22.77
C PHE A 358 -4.45 -8.29 22.78
N PHE A 359 -4.18 -7.60 21.67
CA PHE A 359 -4.49 -6.18 21.46
C PHE A 359 -4.50 -5.82 19.98
N SER A 360 -5.16 -4.72 19.62
CA SER A 360 -5.01 -4.09 18.31
C SER A 360 -3.93 -3.01 18.34
N TRP A 361 -3.14 -2.87 17.27
CA TRP A 361 -2.16 -1.77 17.16
C TRP A 361 -2.85 -0.40 17.27
N MET A 362 -4.08 -0.29 16.76
CA MET A 362 -4.87 0.92 16.81
C MET A 362 -5.28 1.31 18.23
N ASP A 363 -5.47 0.34 19.14
CA ASP A 363 -5.69 0.64 20.57
C ASP A 363 -4.52 1.38 21.21
N CYS A 364 -3.33 1.22 20.64
CA CYS A 364 -2.09 1.87 21.06
C CYS A 364 -1.80 3.16 20.28
N ASN A 365 -2.72 3.62 19.41
CA ASN A 365 -2.48 4.70 18.44
C ASN A 365 -1.26 4.43 17.53
N ILE A 366 -1.09 3.17 17.12
CA ILE A 366 -0.06 2.70 16.19
C ILE A 366 -0.78 2.12 14.96
N SER A 367 -0.42 2.60 13.76
CA SER A 367 -0.93 2.01 12.52
C SER A 367 -0.26 0.65 12.31
N SER A 368 -1.03 -0.39 12.00
CA SER A 368 -0.46 -1.72 11.81
C SER A 368 0.49 -1.79 10.62
N SER A 369 0.27 -0.99 9.57
CA SER A 369 1.17 -0.93 8.41
C SER A 369 2.53 -0.32 8.74
N SER A 370 2.63 0.45 9.82
CA SER A 370 3.91 0.99 10.28
C SER A 370 4.78 -0.04 11.01
N VAL A 371 4.19 -1.12 11.52
CA VAL A 371 4.91 -2.08 12.37
C VAL A 371 5.77 -3.01 11.51
N SER A 372 7.07 -2.74 11.48
CA SER A 372 8.03 -3.55 10.72
C SER A 372 8.49 -4.78 11.50
N SER A 373 8.63 -4.67 12.82
CA SER A 373 8.94 -5.80 13.71
C SER A 373 8.58 -5.46 15.15
N TYR A 374 8.39 -6.48 15.99
CA TYR A 374 8.24 -6.30 17.43
C TYR A 374 8.81 -7.50 18.18
N GLY A 375 8.97 -7.36 19.48
CA GLY A 375 9.36 -8.45 20.37
C GLY A 375 9.00 -8.17 21.83
N VAL A 376 9.14 -9.19 22.67
CA VAL A 376 8.76 -9.13 24.09
C VAL A 376 10.00 -8.85 24.95
N LEU A 377 9.92 -7.81 25.78
CA LEU A 377 10.95 -7.43 26.74
C LEU A 377 10.89 -8.30 28.00
N SER A 378 11.96 -8.28 28.80
CA SER A 378 12.08 -9.14 29.98
C SER A 378 11.05 -8.80 31.08
N ASP A 379 10.49 -7.59 31.05
CA ASP A 379 9.44 -7.13 31.96
C ASP A 379 8.01 -7.35 31.42
N GLY A 380 7.87 -8.00 30.26
CA GLY A 380 6.60 -8.34 29.63
C GLY A 380 6.03 -7.25 28.72
N ARG A 381 6.69 -6.09 28.59
CA ARG A 381 6.33 -5.09 27.57
C ARG A 381 6.64 -5.58 26.17
N ILE A 382 5.94 -5.02 25.19
CA ILE A 382 6.23 -5.25 23.77
C ILE A 382 7.01 -4.05 23.27
N ALA A 383 8.16 -4.27 22.63
CA ALA A 383 8.86 -3.24 21.89
C ALA A 383 8.54 -3.41 20.40
N ALA A 384 8.10 -2.34 19.74
CA ALA A 384 7.78 -2.32 18.33
C ALA A 384 8.68 -1.32 17.59
N TYR A 385 9.27 -1.75 16.49
CA TYR A 385 9.93 -0.89 15.52
C TYR A 385 8.93 -0.47 14.45
N LEU A 386 8.71 0.84 14.39
CA LEU A 386 7.76 1.47 13.48
C LEU A 386 8.54 2.13 12.35
N GLN A 387 8.07 1.93 11.12
CA GLN A 387 8.63 2.48 9.91
C GLN A 387 7.51 3.09 9.06
N ASN A 388 7.54 4.40 8.88
CA ASN A 388 6.58 5.14 8.06
C ASN A 388 7.30 5.79 6.90
N TRP A 389 6.89 5.41 5.69
CA TRP A 389 7.41 5.99 4.45
C TRP A 389 6.51 7.15 4.04
N ASN A 390 7.04 8.37 4.08
CA ASN A 390 6.32 9.53 3.57
C ASN A 390 7.22 10.37 2.64
N SER A 391 6.66 11.42 2.04
CA SER A 391 7.37 12.32 1.12
C SER A 391 8.58 13.03 1.76
N ASN A 392 8.66 13.07 3.09
CA ASN A 392 9.80 13.63 3.84
C ASN A 392 10.89 12.60 4.18
N GLY A 393 10.75 11.34 3.73
CA GLY A 393 11.68 10.25 3.94
C GLY A 393 11.16 9.17 4.89
N ASN A 394 12.05 8.25 5.26
CA ASN A 394 11.75 7.16 6.17
C ASN A 394 11.74 7.64 7.62
N GLN A 395 10.56 7.69 8.26
CA GLN A 395 10.45 8.01 9.68
C GLN A 395 10.43 6.71 10.50
N THR A 396 11.39 6.59 11.40
CA THR A 396 11.57 5.40 12.23
C THR A 396 11.41 5.73 13.71
N GLU A 397 10.63 4.91 14.42
CA GLU A 397 10.34 5.10 15.85
C GLU A 397 10.38 3.76 16.60
N ILE A 398 10.60 3.84 17.91
CA ILE A 398 10.45 2.69 18.82
C ILE A 398 9.33 2.98 19.81
N ALA A 399 8.30 2.13 19.80
CA ALA A 399 7.20 2.17 20.76
C ALA A 399 7.33 1.05 21.78
N LEU A 400 7.12 1.36 23.05
CA LEU A 400 7.04 0.41 24.15
C LEU A 400 5.59 0.29 24.60
N ILE A 401 4.98 -0.86 24.32
CA ILE A 401 3.58 -1.15 24.64
C ILE A 401 3.50 -1.95 25.94
N LYS A 402 2.62 -1.51 26.83
CA LYS A 402 2.34 -2.20 28.10
C LYS A 402 0.85 -2.34 28.33
N GLU A 403 0.45 -3.48 28.89
CA GLU A 403 -0.87 -3.64 29.49
C GLU A 403 -0.96 -2.80 30.78
N VAL A 404 -2.07 -2.10 30.98
CA VAL A 404 -2.32 -1.23 32.13
C VAL A 404 -3.69 -1.49 32.73
N ASP A 405 -3.88 -1.08 33.99
CA ASP A 405 -5.20 -1.09 34.60
C ASP A 405 -6.14 -0.08 33.90
N ALA A 406 -7.44 -0.39 33.87
CA ALA A 406 -8.47 0.51 33.32
C ALA A 406 -8.41 1.93 33.92
N SER A 407 -7.99 2.06 35.18
CA SER A 407 -7.85 3.36 35.86
C SER A 407 -6.66 4.21 35.38
N GLU A 408 -5.72 3.61 34.67
CA GLU A 408 -4.58 4.33 34.08
C GLU A 408 -4.93 4.94 32.73
N VAL A 409 -5.94 4.41 32.04
CA VAL A 409 -6.45 5.02 30.79
C VAL A 409 -7.28 6.25 31.14
N ALA A 410 -7.11 7.33 30.36
CA ALA A 410 -7.88 8.56 30.56
C ALA A 410 -9.38 8.27 30.48
N ASP A 411 -10.19 9.02 31.24
CA ASP A 411 -11.66 8.94 31.18
C ASP A 411 -12.14 9.57 29.86
N THR A 412 -11.96 8.83 28.77
CA THR A 412 -12.26 9.23 27.39
C THR A 412 -13.60 8.65 26.96
N VAL A 413 -14.31 9.43 26.15
CA VAL A 413 -15.47 8.94 25.41
C VAL A 413 -14.94 8.11 24.24
N ASN A 414 -15.05 6.78 24.38
CA ASN A 414 -14.64 5.84 23.35
C ASN A 414 -15.77 5.69 22.32
N LEU A 415 -15.47 5.98 21.06
CA LEU A 415 -16.37 5.88 19.92
C LEU A 415 -15.85 4.83 18.94
N THR A 416 -16.71 3.93 18.49
CA THR A 416 -16.32 2.87 17.55
C THR A 416 -16.60 3.28 16.11
N LEU A 417 -15.55 3.27 15.27
CA LEU A 417 -15.62 3.40 13.83
C LEU A 417 -15.57 2.00 13.18
N ALA A 418 -16.71 1.54 12.67
CA ALA A 418 -16.81 0.26 11.96
C ALA A 418 -16.44 0.43 10.49
N CYS A 419 -15.75 -0.56 9.92
CA CYS A 419 -15.44 -0.63 8.49
C CYS A 419 -15.44 -2.09 8.03
N MET A 420 -15.63 -2.34 6.73
CA MET A 420 -15.35 -3.66 6.17
C MET A 420 -13.84 -3.81 5.97
N TRP A 421 -13.21 -2.77 5.43
CA TRP A 421 -11.75 -2.67 5.30
C TRP A 421 -11.30 -1.24 5.57
N THR A 422 -10.03 -1.07 5.93
CA THR A 422 -9.43 0.25 6.05
C THR A 422 -8.03 0.29 5.46
N GLY A 423 -7.59 1.50 5.10
CA GLY A 423 -6.25 1.78 4.62
C GLY A 423 -5.47 2.67 5.60
N SER A 424 -4.16 2.70 5.45
CA SER A 424 -3.24 3.45 6.33
C SER A 424 -3.58 4.94 6.46
N ASP A 425 -4.02 5.61 5.39
CA ASP A 425 -4.42 7.04 5.44
C ASP A 425 -5.52 7.30 6.48
N MET A 426 -6.51 6.39 6.57
CA MET A 426 -7.59 6.53 7.55
C MET A 426 -7.10 6.21 8.98
N GLU A 427 -6.26 5.19 9.15
CA GLU A 427 -5.64 4.87 10.43
C GLU A 427 -4.84 6.06 10.98
N GLU A 428 -4.01 6.68 10.14
CA GLU A 428 -3.22 7.86 10.49
C GLU A 428 -4.08 9.04 10.91
N LYS A 429 -5.21 9.28 10.24
CA LYS A 429 -6.19 10.32 10.63
C LYS A 429 -6.83 10.04 11.98
N VAL A 430 -7.20 8.79 12.23
CA VAL A 430 -7.72 8.37 13.55
C VAL A 430 -6.67 8.59 14.63
N ILE A 431 -5.43 8.16 14.38
CA ILE A 431 -4.29 8.32 15.31
C ILE A 431 -4.02 9.81 15.57
N ALA A 432 -3.98 10.65 14.54
CA ALA A 432 -3.77 12.08 14.66
C ALA A 432 -4.88 12.75 15.48
N PHE A 433 -6.14 12.40 15.23
CA PHE A 433 -7.27 12.88 16.02
C PHE A 433 -7.16 12.46 17.48
N ASN A 434 -6.88 11.18 17.74
CA ASN A 434 -6.72 10.64 19.09
C ASN A 434 -5.55 11.29 19.86
N LYS A 435 -4.46 11.65 19.16
CA LYS A 435 -3.29 12.33 19.76
C LYS A 435 -3.50 13.83 19.96
N SER A 436 -4.42 14.45 19.22
CA SER A 436 -4.63 15.92 19.25
C SER A 436 -5.43 16.42 20.45
N GLN A 437 -6.09 15.53 21.20
CA GLN A 437 -7.02 15.87 22.28
C GLN A 437 -7.19 14.70 23.27
N ASP A 438 -7.68 14.98 24.47
CA ASP A 438 -7.78 13.98 25.57
C ASP A 438 -9.24 13.57 25.92
N LYS A 439 -10.25 14.02 25.17
CA LYS A 439 -11.67 13.81 25.49
C LYS A 439 -12.27 12.59 24.77
N TYR A 440 -11.95 12.40 23.50
CA TYR A 440 -12.52 11.40 22.62
C TYR A 440 -11.45 10.39 22.23
N HIS A 441 -11.84 9.14 22.01
CA HIS A 441 -10.98 8.12 21.43
C HIS A 441 -11.78 7.38 20.36
N ILE A 442 -11.32 7.43 19.11
CA ILE A 442 -11.87 6.60 18.04
C ILE A 442 -11.13 5.26 18.01
N THR A 443 -11.88 4.18 18.23
CA THR A 443 -11.42 2.80 18.03
C THR A 443 -11.94 2.32 16.68
N MET A 444 -11.06 1.79 15.83
CA MET A 444 -11.45 1.19 14.56
C MET A 444 -11.75 -0.29 14.74
N LYS A 445 -12.77 -0.78 14.03
CA LYS A 445 -13.09 -2.21 13.98
C LYS A 445 -13.38 -2.63 12.54
N SER A 446 -12.50 -3.49 12.02
CA SER A 446 -12.65 -4.12 10.72
C SER A 446 -13.52 -5.37 10.84
N TYR A 447 -14.41 -5.58 9.88
CA TYR A 447 -15.29 -6.76 9.78
C TYR A 447 -14.99 -7.63 8.54
N GLY A 448 -13.99 -7.25 7.75
CA GLY A 448 -13.45 -8.08 6.67
C GLY A 448 -12.23 -8.89 7.09
N ASP A 449 -11.49 -8.45 8.11
CA ASP A 449 -10.25 -9.12 8.55
C ASP A 449 -10.50 -10.63 8.84
N GLY A 450 -9.78 -11.50 8.13
CA GLY A 450 -9.88 -12.96 8.29
C GLY A 450 -11.05 -13.63 7.54
N ALA A 451 -11.83 -12.90 6.74
CA ALA A 451 -12.83 -13.50 5.86
C ALA A 451 -12.16 -14.27 4.71
N GLU A 452 -12.57 -15.53 4.49
CA GLU A 452 -12.08 -16.35 3.37
C GLU A 452 -12.64 -15.87 2.02
N GLU A 453 -13.89 -15.39 2.01
CA GLU A 453 -14.59 -14.91 0.83
C GLU A 453 -15.10 -13.46 1.02
N TYR A 454 -15.14 -12.69 -0.06
CA TYR A 454 -15.66 -11.31 -0.05
C TYR A 454 -17.10 -11.23 0.48
N GLU A 455 -17.94 -12.22 0.14
CA GLU A 455 -19.34 -12.25 0.56
C GLU A 455 -19.48 -12.42 2.09
N ASP A 456 -18.56 -13.15 2.73
CA ASP A 456 -18.52 -13.30 4.18
C ASP A 456 -18.16 -11.97 4.88
N ALA A 457 -17.21 -11.22 4.31
CA ALA A 457 -16.86 -9.88 4.79
C ALA A 457 -18.06 -8.92 4.69
N VAL A 458 -18.73 -8.90 3.54
CA VAL A 458 -19.93 -8.09 3.30
C VAL A 458 -21.05 -8.45 4.29
N ASN A 459 -21.32 -9.74 4.49
CA ASN A 459 -22.35 -10.21 5.41
C ASN A 459 -22.03 -9.86 6.88
N SER A 460 -20.78 -10.01 7.29
CA SER A 460 -20.31 -9.68 8.63
C SER A 460 -20.44 -8.19 8.91
N PHE A 461 -19.97 -7.35 7.99
CA PHE A 461 -20.10 -5.89 8.07
C PHE A 461 -21.56 -5.46 8.13
N ASN A 462 -22.40 -5.91 7.18
CA ASN A 462 -23.82 -5.55 7.11
C ASN A 462 -24.59 -5.95 8.37
N THR A 463 -24.29 -7.14 8.91
CA THR A 463 -24.90 -7.60 10.17
C THR A 463 -24.50 -6.72 11.33
N ALA A 464 -23.21 -6.38 11.45
CA ALA A 464 -22.69 -5.56 12.53
C ALA A 464 -23.30 -4.16 12.52
N VAL A 465 -23.22 -3.43 11.40
CA VAL A 465 -23.74 -2.05 11.30
C VAL A 465 -25.25 -1.97 11.49
N THR A 466 -25.99 -3.06 11.26
CA THR A 466 -27.44 -3.13 11.47
C THR A 466 -27.82 -3.48 12.92
N SER A 467 -27.01 -4.25 13.64
CA SER A 467 -27.41 -4.87 14.92
C SER A 467 -26.58 -4.47 16.14
N ASP A 468 -25.34 -4.00 15.97
CA ASP A 468 -24.46 -3.62 17.07
C ASP A 468 -24.67 -2.16 17.46
N SER A 469 -25.36 -1.95 18.60
CA SER A 469 -25.59 -0.64 19.20
C SER A 469 -24.33 0.06 19.74
N ASN A 470 -23.15 -0.57 19.64
CA ASN A 470 -21.88 0.05 20.01
C ASN A 470 -21.17 0.74 18.85
N ILE A 471 -21.67 0.61 17.62
CA ILE A 471 -21.08 1.28 16.46
C ILE A 471 -21.55 2.74 16.42
N ASP A 472 -20.61 3.67 16.54
CA ASP A 472 -20.85 5.11 16.58
C ASP A 472 -20.71 5.76 15.20
N LEU A 473 -19.65 5.38 14.47
CA LEU A 473 -19.35 5.82 13.12
C LEU A 473 -19.23 4.60 12.19
N VAL A 474 -19.51 4.80 10.91
CA VAL A 474 -19.33 3.77 9.89
C VAL A 474 -18.53 4.37 8.73
N LEU A 475 -17.42 3.74 8.39
CA LEU A 475 -16.66 3.95 7.16
C LEU A 475 -17.14 2.92 6.14
N PHE A 476 -17.74 3.40 5.06
CA PHE A 476 -18.21 2.58 3.94
C PHE A 476 -17.12 2.49 2.88
N ASN A 477 -16.87 1.28 2.39
CA ASN A 477 -15.89 1.04 1.33
C ASN A 477 -16.47 1.31 -0.07
N ASP A 478 -17.79 1.31 -0.20
CA ASP A 478 -18.49 1.70 -1.41
C ASP A 478 -19.81 2.44 -1.10
N TYR A 479 -20.33 3.14 -2.11
CA TYR A 479 -21.55 3.95 -1.97
C TYR A 479 -22.81 3.10 -1.75
N SER A 480 -22.85 1.88 -2.28
CA SER A 480 -24.02 0.99 -2.14
C SER A 480 -24.24 0.59 -0.67
N GLN A 481 -23.15 0.34 0.08
CA GLN A 481 -23.18 0.09 1.52
C GLN A 481 -23.74 1.29 2.28
N ALA A 482 -23.29 2.49 1.91
CA ALA A 482 -23.72 3.74 2.52
C ALA A 482 -25.22 3.97 2.34
N ILE A 483 -25.74 3.71 1.13
CA ILE A 483 -27.16 3.87 0.81
C ILE A 483 -28.01 2.77 1.43
N ASN A 484 -27.53 1.53 1.50
CA ASN A 484 -28.20 0.45 2.24
C ASN A 484 -28.34 0.79 3.74
N PHE A 485 -27.31 1.39 4.33
CA PHE A 485 -27.36 1.87 5.71
C PHE A 485 -28.37 3.03 5.88
N ALA A 486 -28.35 4.00 4.97
CA ALA A 486 -29.24 5.16 5.01
C ALA A 486 -30.72 4.79 4.77
N SER A 487 -31.01 3.87 3.84
CA SER A 487 -32.38 3.42 3.52
C SER A 487 -33.07 2.72 4.68
N LYS A 488 -32.30 2.10 5.57
CA LYS A 488 -32.78 1.52 6.84
C LYS A 488 -32.99 2.55 7.95
N GLY A 489 -32.68 3.82 7.71
CA GLY A 489 -32.79 4.90 8.69
C GLY A 489 -31.77 4.80 9.83
N LEU A 490 -30.62 4.19 9.57
CA LEU A 490 -29.59 3.92 10.58
C LEU A 490 -28.61 5.10 10.77
N ASN A 491 -28.72 6.16 9.97
CA ASN A 491 -27.82 7.31 10.01
C ASN A 491 -28.44 8.52 10.76
N VAL A 492 -27.56 9.35 11.32
CA VAL A 492 -27.87 10.72 11.75
C VAL A 492 -27.94 11.63 10.53
N ASP A 493 -28.81 12.64 10.57
CA ASP A 493 -28.80 13.73 9.60
C ASP A 493 -27.66 14.71 9.92
N LEU A 494 -26.61 14.67 9.11
CA LEU A 494 -25.37 15.44 9.31
C LEU A 494 -25.59 16.94 9.10
N TYR A 495 -26.65 17.36 8.39
CA TYR A 495 -26.94 18.79 8.25
C TYR A 495 -27.18 19.48 9.59
N GLY A 496 -27.83 18.78 10.53
CA GLY A 496 -28.08 19.33 11.86
C GLY A 496 -26.81 19.54 12.70
N LEU A 497 -25.71 18.88 12.35
CA LEU A 497 -24.39 19.03 12.98
C LEU A 497 -23.60 20.12 12.26
N LEU A 498 -23.57 20.05 10.92
CA LEU A 498 -22.93 21.04 10.07
C LEU A 498 -23.47 22.47 10.31
N ASP A 499 -24.79 22.63 10.42
CA ASP A 499 -25.42 23.95 10.65
C ASP A 499 -25.14 24.55 12.04
N LYS A 500 -24.73 23.72 13.01
CA LYS A 500 -24.35 24.16 14.36
C LYS A 500 -22.85 24.40 14.50
N ASP A 501 -22.07 23.97 13.52
CA ASP A 501 -20.62 24.14 13.53
C ASP A 501 -20.26 25.62 13.42
N THR A 502 -19.24 26.04 14.18
CA THR A 502 -18.81 27.45 14.20
C THR A 502 -17.69 27.76 13.20
N GLU A 503 -17.06 26.74 12.63
CA GLU A 503 -15.95 26.87 11.68
C GLU A 503 -16.30 26.33 10.29
N LEU A 504 -17.38 25.55 10.17
CA LEU A 504 -17.89 25.01 8.92
C LEU A 504 -19.30 25.51 8.63
N SER A 505 -19.61 25.65 7.35
CA SER A 505 -20.92 25.99 6.82
C SER A 505 -21.19 25.17 5.55
N ARG A 506 -22.45 25.05 5.14
CA ARG A 506 -22.80 24.34 3.90
C ARG A 506 -22.14 24.96 2.66
N ASP A 507 -21.89 26.26 2.67
CA ASP A 507 -21.28 26.99 1.55
C ASP A 507 -19.79 26.67 1.35
N ASP A 508 -19.14 26.05 2.34
CA ASP A 508 -17.74 25.63 2.25
C ASP A 508 -17.55 24.39 1.38
N PHE A 509 -18.62 23.67 1.06
CA PHE A 509 -18.60 22.41 0.31
C PHE A 509 -19.07 22.60 -1.14
N LEU A 510 -18.67 21.68 -2.01
CA LEU A 510 -19.23 21.57 -3.35
C LEU A 510 -20.72 21.16 -3.25
N PRO A 511 -21.66 21.98 -3.74
CA PRO A 511 -23.09 21.76 -3.52
C PRO A 511 -23.60 20.48 -4.18
N ASN A 512 -23.08 20.15 -5.37
CA ASN A 512 -23.43 18.92 -6.08
C ASN A 512 -22.96 17.66 -5.34
N VAL A 513 -21.81 17.72 -4.65
CA VAL A 513 -21.32 16.62 -3.83
C VAL A 513 -22.17 16.47 -2.57
N LEU A 514 -22.59 17.57 -1.93
CA LEU A 514 -23.55 17.50 -0.82
C LEU A 514 -24.87 16.84 -1.25
N THR A 515 -25.43 17.25 -2.38
CA THR A 515 -26.63 16.62 -2.95
C THR A 515 -26.43 15.13 -3.24
N ALA A 516 -25.27 14.74 -3.76
CA ALA A 516 -24.91 13.34 -3.98
C ALA A 516 -24.78 12.52 -2.68
N CYS A 517 -24.63 13.17 -1.53
CA CYS A 517 -24.56 12.52 -0.22
C CYS A 517 -25.90 12.54 0.53
N GLU A 518 -26.96 13.08 -0.08
CA GLU A 518 -28.30 13.09 0.50
C GLU A 518 -29.02 11.76 0.31
N TYR A 519 -29.81 11.38 1.32
CA TYR A 519 -30.81 10.34 1.21
C TYR A 519 -32.11 10.83 1.86
N ASP A 520 -33.22 10.81 1.12
CA ASP A 520 -34.52 11.34 1.57
C ASP A 520 -34.43 12.80 2.11
N GLY A 521 -33.67 13.64 1.41
CA GLY A 521 -33.48 15.06 1.74
C GLY A 521 -32.67 15.35 3.01
N LYS A 522 -31.99 14.34 3.58
CA LYS A 522 -31.07 14.47 4.72
C LYS A 522 -29.66 14.20 4.27
N LEU A 523 -28.67 14.88 4.86
CA LEU A 523 -27.27 14.58 4.59
C LEU A 523 -26.90 13.31 5.34
N ALA A 524 -26.85 12.18 4.63
CA ALA A 524 -26.74 10.87 5.26
C ALA A 524 -25.29 10.47 5.56
N ILE A 525 -24.38 10.91 4.70
CA ILE A 525 -22.97 10.55 4.69
C ILE A 525 -22.13 11.75 4.27
N LEU A 526 -20.82 11.69 4.50
CA LEU A 526 -19.84 12.62 3.93
C LEU A 526 -18.56 11.86 3.58
N PRO A 527 -18.01 12.02 2.37
CA PRO A 527 -16.72 11.44 2.01
C PRO A 527 -15.57 12.38 2.36
N GLN A 528 -14.36 11.84 2.43
CA GLN A 528 -13.15 12.65 2.62
C GLN A 528 -12.78 13.37 1.32
N THR A 529 -12.74 12.63 0.21
CA THR A 529 -12.45 13.12 -1.14
C THR A 529 -13.36 12.43 -2.14
N PHE A 530 -13.28 12.83 -3.40
CA PHE A 530 -13.95 12.15 -4.50
C PHE A 530 -13.07 12.16 -5.75
N THR A 531 -13.29 11.20 -6.64
CA THR A 531 -12.80 11.22 -8.03
C THR A 531 -13.99 11.25 -8.98
N LEU A 532 -13.72 11.42 -10.27
CA LEU A 532 -14.74 11.31 -11.31
C LEU A 532 -14.46 10.11 -12.21
N GLN A 533 -15.51 9.39 -12.57
CA GLN A 533 -15.49 8.34 -13.57
C GLN A 533 -16.24 8.83 -14.81
N THR A 534 -15.63 8.72 -15.98
CA THR A 534 -16.23 9.16 -17.26
C THR A 534 -15.68 8.33 -18.42
N VAL A 535 -16.13 8.64 -19.65
CA VAL A 535 -15.57 8.07 -20.88
C VAL A 535 -14.87 9.17 -21.66
N ILE A 536 -13.67 8.89 -22.16
CA ILE A 536 -12.84 9.81 -22.93
C ILE A 536 -12.66 9.29 -24.36
N GLY A 537 -12.58 10.21 -25.33
CA GLY A 537 -12.24 9.90 -26.71
C GLY A 537 -11.51 11.05 -27.41
N LYS A 538 -10.92 10.76 -28.56
CA LYS A 538 -10.26 11.76 -29.40
C LYS A 538 -11.28 12.76 -29.96
N ALA A 539 -11.06 14.06 -29.76
CA ALA A 539 -12.02 15.10 -30.11
C ALA A 539 -12.40 15.12 -31.61
N ASP A 540 -11.47 14.72 -32.50
CA ASP A 540 -11.74 14.59 -33.94
C ASP A 540 -12.81 13.52 -34.26
N ASP A 541 -12.89 12.49 -33.42
CA ASP A 541 -13.82 11.37 -33.58
C ASP A 541 -15.13 11.60 -32.82
N VAL A 542 -15.04 12.22 -31.64
CA VAL A 542 -16.18 12.32 -30.72
C VAL A 542 -16.77 13.74 -30.61
N GLY A 543 -16.17 14.71 -31.27
CA GLY A 543 -16.50 16.13 -31.10
C GLY A 543 -16.02 16.68 -29.75
N THR A 544 -16.52 17.86 -29.39
CA THR A 544 -16.05 18.62 -28.20
C THR A 544 -17.14 18.79 -27.14
N THR A 545 -18.27 18.10 -27.26
CA THR A 545 -19.43 18.26 -26.37
C THR A 545 -19.70 16.96 -25.61
N PRO A 546 -19.87 17.00 -24.27
CA PRO A 546 -20.24 15.84 -23.46
C PRO A 546 -21.69 15.40 -23.73
N GLY A 547 -22.09 14.26 -23.16
CA GLY A 547 -23.48 13.81 -23.15
C GLY A 547 -23.84 12.86 -24.29
N TRP A 548 -22.94 11.92 -24.57
CA TRP A 548 -23.17 10.93 -25.62
C TRP A 548 -24.32 10.00 -25.26
N THR A 549 -25.01 9.49 -26.28
CA THR A 549 -26.02 8.45 -26.15
C THR A 549 -25.51 7.12 -26.70
N VAL A 550 -26.24 6.02 -26.43
CA VAL A 550 -25.96 4.71 -27.04
C VAL A 550 -25.96 4.79 -28.57
N SER A 551 -26.81 5.64 -29.14
CA SER A 551 -26.90 5.85 -30.59
C SER A 551 -25.64 6.52 -31.15
N ASP A 552 -25.02 7.44 -30.40
CA ASP A 552 -23.78 8.10 -30.82
C ASP A 552 -22.61 7.12 -30.80
N MET A 553 -22.51 6.27 -29.76
CA MET A 553 -21.51 5.20 -29.68
C MET A 553 -21.65 4.19 -30.83
N LYS A 554 -22.89 3.78 -31.16
CA LYS A 554 -23.19 2.95 -32.34
C LYS A 554 -22.74 3.59 -33.64
N ALA A 555 -23.04 4.87 -33.82
CA ALA A 555 -22.67 5.60 -35.03
C ALA A 555 -21.15 5.73 -35.15
N LEU A 556 -20.45 5.95 -34.03
CA LEU A 556 -19.00 6.05 -33.99
C LEU A 556 -18.34 4.73 -34.44
N ILE A 557 -18.65 3.59 -33.81
CA ILE A 557 -18.02 2.32 -34.17
C ILE A 557 -18.35 1.91 -35.61
N ALA A 558 -19.58 2.15 -36.07
CA ALA A 558 -20.00 1.86 -37.44
C ALA A 558 -19.31 2.74 -38.49
N SER A 559 -18.76 3.90 -38.09
CA SER A 559 -18.01 4.79 -38.98
C SER A 559 -16.57 4.36 -39.23
N LYS A 560 -16.07 3.38 -38.47
CA LYS A 560 -14.67 2.96 -38.45
C LYS A 560 -14.46 1.63 -39.19
N PRO A 561 -13.23 1.32 -39.62
CA PRO A 561 -12.93 0.05 -40.28
C PRO A 561 -13.32 -1.16 -39.42
N GLU A 562 -13.70 -2.26 -40.07
CA GLU A 562 -13.94 -3.54 -39.40
C GLU A 562 -12.72 -3.97 -38.57
N GLY A 563 -12.95 -4.40 -37.34
CA GLY A 563 -11.89 -4.76 -36.39
C GLY A 563 -11.45 -3.62 -35.45
N THR A 564 -11.96 -2.39 -35.62
CA THR A 564 -11.75 -1.30 -34.66
C THR A 564 -12.51 -1.59 -33.36
N GLN A 565 -11.83 -1.47 -32.23
CA GLN A 565 -12.41 -1.67 -30.90
C GLN A 565 -13.04 -0.38 -30.37
N LEU A 566 -14.21 -0.49 -29.73
CA LEU A 566 -14.79 0.65 -29.03
C LEU A 566 -14.00 0.94 -27.75
N PHE A 567 -13.84 -0.10 -26.92
CA PHE A 567 -12.99 -0.13 -25.73
C PHE A 567 -12.09 -1.37 -25.80
N TRP A 568 -10.95 -1.31 -25.12
CA TRP A 568 -10.08 -2.48 -24.98
C TRP A 568 -10.78 -3.58 -24.18
N GLY A 569 -10.62 -4.84 -24.59
CA GLY A 569 -11.12 -5.98 -23.83
C GLY A 569 -12.64 -6.16 -23.78
N MET A 570 -13.41 -5.35 -24.51
CA MET A 570 -14.86 -5.32 -24.37
C MET A 570 -15.55 -6.54 -25.00
N ASP A 571 -16.18 -7.35 -24.16
CA ASP A 571 -17.11 -8.42 -24.49
C ASP A 571 -18.58 -7.96 -24.34
N ARG A 572 -19.54 -8.86 -24.59
CA ARG A 572 -20.98 -8.54 -24.51
C ARG A 572 -21.43 -8.11 -23.12
N THR A 573 -20.91 -8.75 -22.08
CA THR A 573 -21.34 -8.53 -20.68
C THR A 573 -20.80 -7.19 -20.17
N SER A 574 -19.52 -6.93 -20.41
CA SER A 574 -18.87 -5.64 -20.10
C SER A 574 -19.46 -4.49 -20.92
N ALA A 575 -19.80 -4.72 -22.20
CA ALA A 575 -20.52 -3.74 -23.01
C ALA A 575 -21.89 -3.41 -22.40
N LEU A 576 -22.71 -4.42 -22.07
CA LEU A 576 -24.00 -4.20 -21.43
C LEU A 576 -23.85 -3.45 -20.10
N THR A 577 -22.88 -3.83 -19.28
CA THR A 577 -22.58 -3.18 -18.00
C THR A 577 -22.22 -1.71 -18.20
N ALA A 578 -21.31 -1.38 -19.13
CA ALA A 578 -20.91 -0.01 -19.41
C ALA A 578 -22.05 0.87 -19.95
N LEU A 579 -22.92 0.32 -20.81
CA LEU A 579 -24.11 1.01 -21.31
C LEU A 579 -25.13 1.28 -20.20
N MET A 580 -25.22 0.35 -19.25
CA MET A 580 -26.13 0.42 -18.13
C MET A 580 -25.53 1.15 -16.92
N SER A 581 -24.28 1.63 -16.93
CA SER A 581 -23.67 2.37 -15.81
C SER A 581 -24.46 3.60 -15.37
N LEU A 582 -25.06 4.33 -16.31
CA LEU A 582 -26.03 5.41 -16.06
C LEU A 582 -27.35 5.21 -16.81
N GLY A 583 -27.37 4.33 -17.80
CA GLY A 583 -28.54 4.09 -18.65
C GLY A 583 -29.76 3.57 -17.90
N TYR A 584 -29.62 2.97 -16.71
CA TYR A 584 -30.77 2.50 -15.92
C TYR A 584 -31.75 3.62 -15.55
N ASN A 585 -31.27 4.86 -15.40
CA ASN A 585 -32.13 6.02 -15.11
C ASN A 585 -33.09 6.34 -16.26
N ASP A 586 -32.78 5.89 -17.49
CA ASP A 586 -33.67 6.01 -18.65
C ASP A 586 -34.81 4.97 -18.60
N PHE A 587 -34.69 3.93 -17.75
CA PHE A 587 -35.59 2.78 -17.70
C PHE A 587 -36.27 2.55 -16.33
N ILE A 588 -35.85 3.23 -15.27
CA ILE A 588 -36.39 3.09 -13.92
C ILE A 588 -36.88 4.45 -13.41
N ASN A 589 -38.15 4.51 -13.02
CA ASN A 589 -38.70 5.59 -12.23
C ASN A 589 -38.78 5.13 -10.77
N TRP A 590 -37.81 5.62 -9.98
CA TRP A 590 -37.65 5.28 -8.57
C TRP A 590 -38.81 5.77 -7.69
N GLU A 591 -39.38 6.95 -7.94
CA GLU A 591 -40.50 7.51 -7.16
C GLU A 591 -41.77 6.65 -7.29
N ASP A 592 -42.09 6.27 -8.54
CA ASP A 592 -43.27 5.47 -8.85
C ASP A 592 -43.02 3.96 -8.67
N ALA A 593 -41.77 3.55 -8.44
CA ALA A 593 -41.33 2.15 -8.44
C ALA A 593 -41.80 1.41 -9.71
N SER A 594 -41.54 2.01 -10.87
CA SER A 594 -41.94 1.49 -12.18
C SER A 594 -40.77 1.47 -13.15
N CYS A 595 -40.84 0.62 -14.18
CA CYS A 595 -39.79 0.50 -15.18
C CYS A 595 -40.34 0.28 -16.60
N ASN A 596 -39.49 0.47 -17.61
CA ASN A 596 -39.82 0.35 -19.04
C ASN A 596 -38.70 -0.37 -19.84
N PHE A 597 -38.19 -1.48 -19.29
CA PHE A 597 -37.21 -2.35 -19.95
C PHE A 597 -37.78 -3.12 -21.15
N ASP A 598 -39.10 -3.17 -21.36
CA ASP A 598 -39.70 -3.76 -22.57
C ASP A 598 -39.82 -2.77 -23.75
N SER A 599 -39.18 -1.60 -23.63
CA SER A 599 -39.13 -0.57 -24.67
C SER A 599 -38.20 -0.94 -25.83
N GLN A 600 -38.39 -0.28 -26.97
CA GLN A 600 -37.49 -0.45 -28.12
C GLN A 600 -36.09 0.06 -27.80
N GLU A 601 -35.99 1.12 -26.99
CA GLU A 601 -34.74 1.71 -26.56
C GLU A 601 -33.87 0.71 -25.79
N PHE A 602 -34.46 -0.11 -24.90
CA PHE A 602 -33.70 -1.15 -24.18
C PHE A 602 -33.34 -2.34 -25.09
N ILE A 603 -34.24 -2.74 -25.99
CA ILE A 603 -33.94 -3.77 -27.00
C ILE A 603 -32.73 -3.35 -27.84
N ASP A 604 -32.67 -2.07 -28.23
CA ASP A 604 -31.54 -1.52 -28.96
C ASP A 604 -30.23 -1.57 -28.14
N VAL A 605 -30.29 -1.43 -26.81
CA VAL A 605 -29.12 -1.61 -25.91
C VAL A 605 -28.63 -3.05 -25.94
N LEU A 606 -29.54 -4.04 -25.79
CA LEU A 606 -29.21 -5.46 -25.86
C LEU A 606 -28.58 -5.80 -27.22
N ASP A 607 -29.16 -5.31 -28.31
CA ASP A 607 -28.64 -5.52 -29.66
C ASP A 607 -27.25 -4.92 -29.84
N PHE A 608 -26.97 -3.78 -29.22
CA PHE A 608 -25.64 -3.18 -29.26
C PHE A 608 -24.61 -4.02 -28.55
N ALA A 609 -24.93 -4.44 -27.32
CA ALA A 609 -24.05 -5.29 -26.53
C ALA A 609 -23.75 -6.61 -27.26
N ASN A 610 -24.74 -7.18 -27.96
CA ASN A 610 -24.56 -8.42 -28.72
C ASN A 610 -23.63 -8.30 -29.96
N MET A 611 -23.27 -7.08 -30.38
CA MET A 611 -22.30 -6.85 -31.46
C MET A 611 -20.86 -7.20 -31.04
N PHE A 612 -20.59 -7.24 -29.73
CA PHE A 612 -19.28 -7.54 -29.16
C PHE A 612 -19.04 -9.06 -29.07
N PRO A 613 -17.78 -9.51 -28.97
CA PRO A 613 -17.46 -10.93 -28.79
C PRO A 613 -18.06 -11.49 -27.50
N GLU A 614 -18.42 -12.78 -27.50
CA GLU A 614 -19.02 -13.46 -26.34
C GLU A 614 -18.11 -13.41 -25.11
N GLU A 615 -16.82 -13.70 -25.32
CA GLU A 615 -15.77 -13.58 -24.31
C GLU A 615 -14.54 -12.90 -24.96
N PHE A 616 -13.80 -12.15 -24.16
CA PHE A 616 -12.50 -11.60 -24.56
C PHE A 616 -11.37 -12.43 -23.93
N GLU A 617 -10.54 -13.06 -24.77
CA GLU A 617 -9.39 -13.83 -24.32
C GLU A 617 -8.13 -12.95 -24.25
N TYR A 618 -7.62 -12.74 -23.04
CA TYR A 618 -6.34 -12.09 -22.81
C TYR A 618 -5.18 -13.00 -23.26
N ARG A 619 -4.24 -12.44 -24.02
CA ARG A 619 -3.00 -13.11 -24.46
C ARG A 619 -1.81 -12.20 -24.22
N ASP A 620 -0.68 -12.79 -23.82
CA ASP A 620 0.55 -12.03 -23.48
C ASP A 620 1.14 -11.24 -24.66
N ASP A 621 0.74 -11.57 -25.90
CA ASP A 621 1.20 -10.91 -27.14
C ASP A 621 0.28 -9.79 -27.64
N MET A 622 -0.75 -9.42 -26.87
CA MET A 622 -1.70 -8.37 -27.26
C MET A 622 -1.09 -6.97 -27.13
N GLU A 623 -1.42 -6.11 -28.09
CA GLU A 623 -1.07 -4.68 -28.01
C GLU A 623 -1.80 -4.04 -26.81
N ASP A 624 -1.04 -3.25 -26.03
CA ASP A 624 -1.55 -2.48 -24.90
C ASP A 624 -2.56 -1.40 -25.35
N SER A 625 -3.48 -1.02 -24.45
CA SER A 625 -4.50 -0.02 -24.75
C SER A 625 -3.91 1.32 -25.18
N THR A 626 -2.80 1.76 -24.58
CA THR A 626 -2.12 3.02 -24.96
C THR A 626 -1.67 3.00 -26.43
N VAL A 627 -1.10 1.87 -26.88
CA VAL A 627 -0.69 1.66 -28.27
C VAL A 627 -1.90 1.66 -29.21
N LEU A 628 -2.97 0.93 -28.86
CA LEU A 628 -4.17 0.84 -29.69
C LEU A 628 -4.89 2.17 -29.84
N LEU A 629 -4.98 2.97 -28.78
CA LEU A 629 -5.55 4.31 -28.78
C LEU A 629 -4.74 5.26 -29.70
N SER A 630 -3.40 5.22 -29.61
CA SER A 630 -2.54 6.05 -30.46
C SER A 630 -2.63 5.73 -31.96
N GLN A 631 -2.88 4.46 -32.27
CA GLN A 631 -3.07 3.98 -33.64
C GLN A 631 -4.51 4.16 -34.14
N GLY A 632 -5.43 4.61 -33.29
CA GLY A 632 -6.87 4.71 -33.60
C GLY A 632 -7.54 3.36 -33.83
N LYS A 633 -6.94 2.26 -33.33
CA LYS A 633 -7.52 0.91 -33.34
C LYS A 633 -8.46 0.69 -32.15
N GLN A 634 -8.34 1.50 -31.11
CA GLN A 634 -9.29 1.68 -30.02
C GLN A 634 -9.81 3.13 -30.04
N LEU A 635 -11.11 3.32 -29.80
CA LEU A 635 -11.76 4.63 -29.97
C LEU A 635 -11.97 5.39 -28.65
N LEU A 636 -12.34 4.66 -27.60
CA LEU A 636 -12.73 5.21 -26.31
C LEU A 636 -11.97 4.50 -25.19
N ASP A 637 -11.88 5.18 -24.04
CA ASP A 637 -11.40 4.59 -22.81
C ASP A 637 -12.23 5.04 -21.61
N THR A 638 -12.26 4.21 -20.56
CA THR A 638 -12.80 4.62 -19.27
C THR A 638 -11.76 5.47 -18.56
N TYR A 639 -12.17 6.60 -18.02
CA TYR A 639 -11.27 7.58 -17.45
C TYR A 639 -11.62 7.87 -15.99
N TYR A 640 -10.64 7.62 -15.11
CA TYR A 640 -10.71 7.94 -13.68
C TYR A 640 -9.93 9.23 -13.42
N LEU A 641 -10.65 10.33 -13.28
CA LEU A 641 -10.06 11.63 -13.06
C LEU A 641 -9.80 11.85 -11.57
N SER A 642 -8.52 11.82 -11.20
CA SER A 642 -8.01 12.14 -9.85
C SER A 642 -7.16 13.42 -9.81
N ASP A 643 -6.63 13.87 -10.94
CA ASP A 643 -5.69 14.99 -11.06
C ASP A 643 -5.63 15.55 -12.51
N PHE A 644 -4.85 16.60 -12.73
CA PHE A 644 -4.68 17.23 -14.05
C PHE A 644 -3.60 16.59 -14.93
N GLU A 645 -2.71 15.76 -14.37
CA GLU A 645 -1.61 15.13 -15.11
C GLU A 645 -2.16 14.07 -16.06
N GLN A 646 -3.14 13.29 -15.58
CA GLN A 646 -3.95 12.34 -16.36
C GLN A 646 -4.46 12.92 -17.69
N VAL A 647 -4.90 14.18 -17.72
CA VAL A 647 -5.47 14.80 -18.93
C VAL A 647 -4.43 14.94 -20.03
N GLN A 648 -3.19 15.29 -19.66
CA GLN A 648 -2.09 15.52 -20.60
C GLN A 648 -1.59 14.20 -21.20
N MET A 649 -1.49 13.16 -20.37
CA MET A 649 -1.11 11.81 -20.82
C MET A 649 -2.06 11.29 -21.89
N TYR A 650 -3.37 11.35 -21.66
CA TYR A 650 -4.34 10.88 -22.65
C TYR A 650 -4.27 11.67 -23.96
N ARG A 651 -3.98 12.98 -23.94
CA ARG A 651 -3.77 13.74 -25.18
C ARG A 651 -2.54 13.29 -25.95
N ALA A 652 -1.47 12.94 -25.25
CA ALA A 652 -0.28 12.37 -25.86
C ALA A 652 -0.59 11.01 -26.49
N ILE A 653 -1.27 10.12 -25.74
CA ILE A 653 -1.69 8.79 -26.21
C ILE A 653 -2.59 8.91 -27.45
N PHE A 654 -3.65 9.72 -27.41
CA PHE A 654 -4.54 9.93 -28.56
C PHE A 654 -3.90 10.73 -29.69
N GLY A 655 -2.74 11.35 -29.47
CA GLY A 655 -2.05 12.21 -30.43
C GLY A 655 -2.84 13.47 -30.80
N GLY A 656 -3.53 14.09 -29.84
CA GLY A 656 -4.32 15.30 -30.06
C GLY A 656 -5.32 15.63 -28.94
N PRO A 657 -6.17 16.66 -29.14
CA PRO A 657 -7.20 17.03 -28.17
C PRO A 657 -8.18 15.89 -27.88
N THR A 658 -8.67 15.85 -26.64
CA THR A 658 -9.57 14.82 -26.12
C THR A 658 -10.82 15.45 -25.50
N THR A 659 -11.89 14.68 -25.44
CA THR A 659 -13.18 15.10 -24.87
C THR A 659 -13.69 14.05 -23.91
N PHE A 660 -14.09 14.48 -22.70
CA PHE A 660 -14.88 13.65 -21.79
C PHE A 660 -16.32 13.60 -22.29
N ILE A 661 -16.69 12.50 -22.95
CA ILE A 661 -18.03 12.32 -23.51
C ILE A 661 -19.03 11.78 -22.48
N GLY A 662 -18.54 11.10 -21.44
CA GLY A 662 -19.35 10.44 -20.44
C GLY A 662 -19.91 9.09 -20.89
N TYR A 663 -20.35 8.29 -19.92
CA TYR A 663 -21.18 7.11 -20.15
C TYR A 663 -22.48 7.50 -20.85
N PRO A 664 -23.02 6.62 -21.71
CA PRO A 664 -24.16 6.98 -22.50
C PRO A 664 -25.42 7.12 -21.65
N THR A 665 -26.10 8.26 -21.76
CA THR A 665 -27.32 8.58 -21.02
C THR A 665 -28.18 9.60 -21.75
N SER A 666 -29.49 9.59 -21.54
CA SER A 666 -30.40 10.61 -22.10
C SER A 666 -30.31 11.98 -21.40
N GLU A 667 -29.72 12.06 -20.21
CA GLU A 667 -29.66 13.29 -19.40
C GLU A 667 -28.50 14.24 -19.77
N GLY A 668 -27.60 13.82 -20.67
CA GLY A 668 -26.58 14.68 -21.25
C GLY A 668 -25.32 14.95 -20.39
N ASN A 669 -25.25 14.44 -19.15
CA ASN A 669 -24.00 14.35 -18.39
C ASN A 669 -23.75 12.88 -18.00
N GLY A 670 -22.76 12.26 -18.64
CA GLY A 670 -22.42 10.85 -18.45
C GLY A 670 -21.30 10.59 -17.43
N ALA A 671 -20.94 11.55 -16.59
CA ALA A 671 -19.95 11.33 -15.55
C ALA A 671 -20.58 10.87 -14.23
N MET A 672 -19.78 10.21 -13.39
CA MET A 672 -20.16 9.78 -12.05
C MET A 672 -19.11 10.23 -11.04
N LEU A 673 -19.55 10.65 -9.86
CA LEU A 673 -18.71 10.81 -8.69
C LEU A 673 -18.34 9.42 -8.15
N SER A 674 -17.08 9.24 -7.78
CA SER A 674 -16.63 8.12 -6.98
C SER A 674 -16.18 8.68 -5.63
N LEU A 675 -16.98 8.42 -4.59
CA LEU A 675 -16.73 8.98 -3.27
C LEU A 675 -15.72 8.11 -2.51
N ASN A 676 -14.71 8.72 -1.90
CA ASN A 676 -13.64 8.03 -1.19
C ASN A 676 -13.74 8.28 0.31
N ASN A 677 -13.49 7.24 1.12
CA ASN A 677 -13.60 7.27 2.58
C ASN A 677 -14.94 7.85 3.04
N ILE A 678 -16.03 7.19 2.65
CA ILE A 678 -17.41 7.62 2.91
C ILE A 678 -17.74 7.34 4.38
N ILE A 679 -18.11 8.36 5.16
CA ILE A 679 -18.38 8.20 6.59
C ILE A 679 -19.81 8.64 6.93
N GLY A 680 -20.50 7.82 7.71
CA GLY A 680 -21.77 8.13 8.35
C GLY A 680 -21.69 8.05 9.87
N ILE A 681 -22.57 8.76 10.57
CA ILE A 681 -22.76 8.62 12.03
C ILE A 681 -24.00 7.77 12.27
N SER A 682 -23.87 6.72 13.06
CA SER A 682 -24.96 5.82 13.42
C SER A 682 -25.97 6.53 14.32
N ASN A 683 -27.26 6.22 14.16
CA ASN A 683 -28.33 6.70 15.04
C ASN A 683 -28.21 6.14 16.47
N SER A 684 -27.40 5.09 16.66
CA SER A 684 -27.07 4.49 17.95
C SER A 684 -25.84 5.10 18.61
N CYS A 685 -25.20 6.08 17.96
CA CYS A 685 -24.01 6.76 18.46
C CYS A 685 -24.24 7.37 19.86
N LYS A 686 -23.34 7.06 20.78
CA LYS A 686 -23.44 7.43 22.20
C LYS A 686 -23.12 8.91 22.44
N ASP A 687 -22.26 9.49 21.61
CA ASP A 687 -21.88 10.92 21.65
C ASP A 687 -21.71 11.44 20.22
N VAL A 688 -22.82 11.88 19.64
CA VAL A 688 -22.89 12.41 18.26
C VAL A 688 -22.00 13.65 18.09
N ASP A 689 -21.87 14.50 19.11
CA ASP A 689 -21.01 15.67 19.06
C ASP A 689 -19.54 15.25 18.96
N GLY A 690 -19.13 14.21 19.70
CA GLY A 690 -17.80 13.61 19.61
C GLY A 690 -17.50 12.98 18.26
N ALA A 691 -18.46 12.22 17.72
CA ALA A 691 -18.34 11.65 16.38
C ALA A 691 -18.19 12.74 15.30
N TRP A 692 -18.94 13.84 15.44
CA TRP A 692 -18.79 15.01 14.57
C TRP A 692 -17.43 15.69 14.73
N GLN A 693 -16.86 15.78 15.95
CA GLN A 693 -15.53 16.36 16.14
C GLN A 693 -14.45 15.59 15.38
N PHE A 694 -14.58 14.28 15.22
CA PHE A 694 -13.70 13.50 14.35
C PHE A 694 -13.98 13.77 12.88
N LEU A 695 -15.23 13.58 12.43
CA LEU A 695 -15.62 13.71 11.02
C LEU A 695 -15.30 15.10 10.45
N ARG A 696 -15.51 16.18 11.22
CA ARG A 696 -15.24 17.55 10.78
C ARG A 696 -13.76 17.81 10.48
N THR A 697 -12.83 17.03 11.05
CA THR A 697 -11.39 17.26 10.87
C THR A 697 -10.95 17.19 9.42
N PHE A 698 -11.64 16.39 8.59
CA PHE A 698 -11.34 16.29 7.16
C PHE A 698 -11.66 17.58 6.37
N TYR A 699 -12.49 18.46 6.93
CA TYR A 699 -13.03 19.62 6.23
C TYR A 699 -12.58 20.95 6.82
N LEU A 700 -11.88 20.93 7.96
CA LEU A 700 -11.36 22.15 8.58
C LEU A 700 -10.33 22.84 7.66
N PRO A 701 -10.36 24.18 7.57
CA PRO A 701 -9.36 24.91 6.79
C PRO A 701 -7.92 24.60 7.26
N LYS A 702 -7.10 24.05 6.38
CA LYS A 702 -5.68 23.81 6.67
C LYS A 702 -4.94 25.15 6.79
N LYS A 703 -4.08 25.29 7.80
CA LYS A 703 -3.20 26.46 7.92
C LYS A 703 -2.10 26.34 6.87
N SER A 704 -2.06 27.28 5.93
CA SER A 704 -1.17 27.33 4.77
C SER A 704 0.35 27.44 5.05
N SER A 705 0.83 27.07 6.24
CA SER A 705 2.21 27.35 6.70
C SER A 705 3.14 26.14 6.83
N ASP A 706 2.64 24.91 6.75
CA ASP A 706 3.49 23.74 6.86
C ASP A 706 3.64 23.12 5.47
N GLY A 707 4.88 22.82 5.07
CA GLY A 707 5.20 22.14 3.82
C GLY A 707 4.75 20.68 3.79
N ASP A 708 3.65 20.35 4.48
CA ASP A 708 3.03 19.04 4.41
C ASP A 708 2.27 18.93 3.09
N SER A 709 2.88 18.20 2.17
CA SER A 709 2.16 17.54 1.11
C SER A 709 1.27 16.46 1.76
N ASP A 710 0.12 16.86 2.32
CA ASP A 710 -0.97 15.93 2.59
C ASP A 710 -1.54 15.47 1.25
N TYR A 711 -0.80 14.61 0.56
CA TYR A 711 -1.28 13.97 -0.66
C TYR A 711 -2.42 13.06 -0.25
N THR A 712 -3.65 13.50 -0.50
CA THR A 712 -4.85 12.67 -0.38
C THR A 712 -5.33 12.39 -1.79
N TYR A 713 -5.53 11.11 -2.12
CA TYR A 713 -6.02 10.72 -3.44
C TYR A 713 -7.40 11.33 -3.75
N GLY A 714 -7.53 11.95 -4.93
CA GLY A 714 -8.74 12.59 -5.42
C GLY A 714 -8.94 14.06 -5.00
N PHE A 715 -10.07 14.63 -5.40
CA PHE A 715 -10.45 16.02 -5.15
C PHE A 715 -11.06 16.20 -3.78
N SER A 716 -10.73 17.32 -3.12
CA SER A 716 -11.38 17.73 -1.87
C SER A 716 -12.83 18.10 -2.10
N ILE A 717 -13.74 17.67 -1.22
CA ILE A 717 -15.13 18.12 -1.25
C ILE A 717 -15.31 19.58 -0.80
N ARG A 718 -14.28 20.17 -0.18
CA ARG A 718 -14.31 21.57 0.27
C ARG A 718 -13.96 22.47 -0.91
N LYS A 719 -14.89 23.35 -1.25
CA LYS A 719 -14.88 24.18 -2.46
C LYS A 719 -13.58 24.98 -2.61
N ASP A 720 -13.11 25.61 -1.54
CA ASP A 720 -11.90 26.44 -1.60
C ASP A 720 -10.62 25.63 -1.86
N ASP A 721 -10.54 24.35 -1.46
CA ASP A 721 -9.36 23.50 -1.72
C ASP A 721 -9.41 23.03 -3.16
N PHE A 722 -10.58 22.65 -3.66
CA PHE A 722 -10.75 22.32 -5.06
C PHE A 722 -10.39 23.52 -5.96
N GLU A 723 -10.88 24.72 -5.65
CA GLU A 723 -10.56 25.94 -6.39
C GLU A 723 -9.06 26.29 -6.32
N LYS A 724 -8.44 26.13 -5.14
CA LYS A 724 -6.99 26.32 -4.95
C LYS A 724 -6.18 25.27 -5.70
N TYR A 725 -6.64 24.02 -5.72
CA TYR A 725 -6.02 22.93 -6.47
C TYR A 725 -6.02 23.25 -7.97
N CYS A 726 -7.16 23.66 -8.53
CA CYS A 726 -7.25 24.13 -9.91
C CYS A 726 -6.30 25.30 -10.21
N GLN A 727 -6.18 26.27 -9.30
CA GLN A 727 -5.26 27.41 -9.46
C GLN A 727 -3.79 27.00 -9.39
N ASN A 728 -3.46 26.01 -8.57
CA ASN A 728 -2.11 25.50 -8.42
C ASN A 728 -1.68 24.66 -9.63
N ALA A 729 -2.59 23.87 -10.20
CA ALA A 729 -2.32 23.07 -11.40
C ALA A 729 -1.87 23.93 -12.61
N MET A 730 -2.26 25.20 -12.65
CA MET A 730 -1.86 26.15 -13.71
C MET A 730 -0.49 26.82 -13.46
N LYS A 731 0.18 26.54 -12.34
CA LYS A 731 1.49 27.13 -12.02
C LYS A 731 2.60 26.20 -12.49
N ALA A 732 3.68 26.80 -13.00
CA ALA A 732 4.92 26.08 -13.27
C ALA A 732 5.51 25.52 -11.97
N ASP A 733 5.96 24.28 -12.03
CA ASP A 733 6.72 23.69 -10.95
C ASP A 733 8.03 24.44 -10.76
N SER A 734 8.40 24.69 -9.51
CA SER A 734 9.64 25.39 -9.16
C SER A 734 10.89 24.52 -9.35
N ASP A 735 10.74 23.20 -9.36
CA ASP A 735 11.86 22.24 -9.30
C ASP A 735 12.22 21.61 -10.67
N GLY A 736 11.66 22.14 -11.77
CA GLY A 736 11.75 21.54 -13.10
C GLY A 736 10.65 20.48 -13.26
N GLY A 737 9.89 20.52 -14.36
CA GLY A 737 8.67 19.73 -14.52
C GLY A 737 8.87 18.23 -14.27
N SER A 738 7.83 17.55 -13.80
CA SER A 738 7.80 16.10 -13.67
C SER A 738 7.60 15.43 -15.02
N THR A 739 8.12 14.22 -15.18
CA THR A 739 7.80 13.37 -16.32
C THR A 739 6.93 12.22 -15.83
N TRP A 740 5.87 11.91 -16.56
CA TRP A 740 4.99 10.81 -16.26
C TRP A 740 4.93 9.85 -17.45
N GLY A 741 4.98 8.55 -17.16
CA GLY A 741 5.00 7.50 -18.17
C GLY A 741 3.84 6.52 -18.01
N TRP A 742 3.25 6.10 -19.13
CA TRP A 742 2.27 5.03 -19.19
C TRP A 742 2.40 4.24 -20.49
N GLY A 743 2.63 2.93 -20.39
CA GLY A 743 2.95 2.10 -21.54
C GLY A 743 4.27 2.54 -22.18
N GLU A 744 4.29 2.71 -23.50
CA GLU A 744 5.44 3.25 -24.24
C GLU A 744 5.47 4.79 -24.30
N PHE A 745 4.48 5.46 -23.70
CA PHE A 745 4.36 6.92 -23.73
C PHE A 745 4.99 7.54 -22.49
N GLU A 746 5.73 8.62 -22.72
CA GLU A 746 6.36 9.44 -21.69
C GLU A 746 6.04 10.91 -22.00
N VAL A 747 5.49 11.62 -21.02
CA VAL A 747 5.02 13.01 -21.16
C VAL A 747 5.65 13.87 -20.09
N GLU A 748 6.32 14.93 -20.51
CA GLU A 748 6.73 16.02 -19.63
C GLU A 748 5.49 16.79 -19.19
N ILE A 749 5.13 16.71 -17.90
CA ILE A 749 3.95 17.34 -17.33
C ILE A 749 4.14 18.85 -17.36
N GLN A 750 3.29 19.52 -18.14
CA GLN A 750 3.23 20.97 -18.21
C GLN A 750 2.18 21.51 -17.25
N PRO A 751 2.23 22.80 -16.88
CA PRO A 751 1.13 23.44 -16.17
C PRO A 751 -0.17 23.30 -16.93
N ALA A 752 -1.24 22.96 -16.22
CA ALA A 752 -2.59 22.85 -16.79
C ALA A 752 -2.99 24.17 -17.46
N THR A 753 -3.61 24.07 -18.63
CA THR A 753 -4.17 25.23 -19.33
C THR A 753 -5.48 25.66 -18.70
N GLN A 754 -5.95 26.87 -19.02
CA GLN A 754 -7.27 27.32 -18.57
C GLN A 754 -8.39 26.41 -19.10
N GLU A 755 -8.24 25.89 -20.32
CA GLU A 755 -9.20 24.96 -20.93
C GLU A 755 -9.28 23.64 -20.15
N ASP A 756 -8.14 23.13 -19.66
CA ASP A 756 -8.09 21.91 -18.83
C ASP A 756 -8.85 22.12 -17.52
N VAL A 757 -8.58 23.25 -16.87
CA VAL A 757 -9.24 23.61 -15.62
C VAL A 757 -10.73 23.80 -15.83
N ASP A 758 -11.14 24.48 -16.89
CA ASP A 758 -12.56 24.74 -17.18
C ASP A 758 -13.30 23.43 -17.48
N GLN A 759 -12.71 22.54 -18.28
CA GLN A 759 -13.30 21.24 -18.60
C GLN A 759 -13.48 20.36 -17.35
N VAL A 760 -12.48 20.31 -16.47
CA VAL A 760 -12.56 19.56 -15.20
C VAL A 760 -13.58 20.20 -14.26
N LYS A 761 -13.58 21.53 -14.11
CA LYS A 761 -14.56 22.23 -13.26
C LYS A 761 -15.98 22.02 -13.75
N ASP A 762 -16.22 22.14 -15.04
CA ASP A 762 -17.54 21.91 -15.62
C ASP A 762 -18.00 20.47 -15.36
N LEU A 763 -17.11 19.49 -15.46
CA LEU A 763 -17.43 18.10 -15.13
C LEU A 763 -17.75 17.94 -13.64
N VAL A 764 -16.93 18.49 -12.75
CA VAL A 764 -17.13 18.42 -11.29
C VAL A 764 -18.44 19.07 -10.87
N TYR A 765 -18.70 20.32 -11.27
CA TYR A 765 -19.86 21.08 -10.79
C TYR A 765 -21.20 20.59 -11.34
N ASN A 766 -21.20 19.89 -12.48
CA ASN A 766 -22.43 19.39 -13.11
C ASN A 766 -22.72 17.91 -12.81
N THR A 767 -21.87 17.21 -12.07
CA THR A 767 -22.05 15.78 -11.79
C THR A 767 -22.64 15.55 -10.40
N THR A 768 -23.72 14.78 -10.35
CA THR A 768 -24.39 14.35 -9.10
C THR A 768 -24.60 12.84 -9.02
N ALA A 769 -24.57 12.14 -10.16
CA ALA A 769 -24.63 10.69 -10.16
C ALA A 769 -23.41 10.10 -9.45
N VAL A 770 -23.61 9.03 -8.69
CA VAL A 770 -22.54 8.38 -7.91
C VAL A 770 -22.34 6.95 -8.41
N SER A 771 -21.09 6.56 -8.60
CA SER A 771 -20.74 5.19 -8.95
C SER A 771 -21.14 4.23 -7.83
N GLY A 772 -21.72 3.08 -8.18
CA GLY A 772 -22.26 2.12 -7.22
C GLY A 772 -23.62 2.50 -6.59
N ALA A 773 -24.34 3.50 -7.13
CA ALA A 773 -25.69 3.83 -6.66
C ALA A 773 -26.76 2.76 -6.98
N VAL A 774 -26.49 1.90 -7.97
CA VAL A 774 -27.37 0.80 -8.36
C VAL A 774 -27.02 -0.44 -7.58
N SER A 775 -28.04 -1.12 -7.04
CA SER A 775 -27.84 -2.41 -6.37
C SER A 775 -27.40 -3.49 -7.35
N ASP A 776 -26.48 -4.35 -6.93
CA ASP A 776 -26.03 -5.51 -7.71
C ASP A 776 -27.19 -6.39 -8.18
N ASP A 777 -28.29 -6.49 -7.42
CA ASP A 777 -29.49 -7.21 -7.82
C ASP A 777 -30.09 -6.74 -9.16
N ILE A 778 -30.06 -5.43 -9.43
CA ILE A 778 -30.56 -4.86 -10.69
C ILE A 778 -29.66 -5.28 -11.84
N THR A 779 -28.35 -5.13 -11.65
CA THR A 779 -27.33 -5.54 -12.61
C THR A 779 -27.40 -7.04 -12.90
N ASN A 780 -27.58 -7.86 -11.85
CA ASN A 780 -27.70 -9.31 -11.94
C ASN A 780 -28.97 -9.73 -12.69
N ILE A 781 -30.14 -9.14 -12.38
CA ILE A 781 -31.38 -9.42 -13.13
C ILE A 781 -31.21 -9.16 -14.62
N ILE A 782 -30.55 -8.05 -14.99
CA ILE A 782 -30.32 -7.69 -16.39
C ILE A 782 -29.35 -8.68 -17.05
N ASN A 783 -28.20 -8.93 -16.43
CA ASN A 783 -27.15 -9.79 -17.00
C ASN A 783 -27.60 -11.26 -17.12
N GLU A 784 -28.26 -11.81 -16.11
CA GLU A 784 -28.77 -13.19 -16.12
C GLU A 784 -29.72 -13.44 -17.30
N GLU A 785 -30.65 -12.53 -17.55
CA GLU A 785 -31.62 -12.69 -18.63
C GLU A 785 -31.03 -12.33 -20.00
N ALA A 786 -30.12 -11.35 -20.06
CA ALA A 786 -29.39 -11.00 -21.28
C ALA A 786 -28.53 -12.17 -21.80
N ALA A 787 -27.99 -13.01 -20.93
CA ALA A 787 -27.22 -14.19 -21.32
C ALA A 787 -28.02 -15.15 -22.22
N ALA A 788 -29.35 -15.26 -22.02
CA ALA A 788 -30.22 -16.08 -22.87
C ALA A 788 -30.40 -15.48 -24.28
N TYR A 789 -30.32 -14.15 -24.41
CA TYR A 789 -30.31 -13.49 -25.72
C TYR A 789 -28.95 -13.66 -26.40
N PHE A 790 -27.84 -13.39 -25.68
CA PHE A 790 -26.49 -13.51 -26.23
C PHE A 790 -26.13 -14.93 -26.68
N SER A 791 -26.66 -15.97 -26.02
CA SER A 791 -26.50 -17.37 -26.45
C SER A 791 -27.50 -17.81 -27.53
N GLY A 792 -28.36 -16.91 -28.02
CA GLY A 792 -29.36 -17.18 -29.07
C GLY A 792 -30.54 -18.05 -28.63
N GLN A 793 -30.74 -18.26 -27.33
CA GLN A 793 -31.83 -19.07 -26.79
C GLN A 793 -33.20 -18.37 -26.84
N LYS A 794 -33.20 -17.03 -26.74
CA LYS A 794 -34.40 -16.17 -26.77
C LYS A 794 -34.15 -14.96 -27.69
N SER A 795 -35.23 -14.32 -28.15
CA SER A 795 -35.11 -13.02 -28.83
C SER A 795 -34.92 -11.89 -27.82
N ALA A 796 -34.37 -10.75 -28.27
CA ALA A 796 -34.19 -9.58 -27.43
C ALA A 796 -35.53 -9.08 -26.84
N GLU A 797 -36.63 -9.13 -27.61
CA GLU A 797 -37.95 -8.71 -27.14
C GLU A 797 -38.53 -9.65 -26.07
N ASP A 798 -38.23 -10.94 -26.14
CA ASP A 798 -38.67 -11.90 -25.12
C ASP A 798 -37.85 -11.74 -23.83
N VAL A 799 -36.53 -11.48 -23.94
CA VAL A 799 -35.67 -11.19 -22.79
C VAL A 799 -36.06 -9.86 -22.13
N ALA A 800 -36.25 -8.80 -22.91
CA ALA A 800 -36.69 -7.49 -22.44
C ALA A 800 -37.99 -7.55 -21.62
N LYS A 801 -38.97 -8.36 -22.05
CA LYS A 801 -40.21 -8.60 -21.29
C LYS A 801 -39.97 -9.35 -19.97
N ILE A 802 -39.02 -10.27 -19.93
CA ILE A 802 -38.68 -11.00 -18.70
C ILE A 802 -37.99 -10.05 -17.72
N ILE A 803 -37.02 -9.27 -18.18
CA ILE A 803 -36.34 -8.23 -17.38
C ILE A 803 -37.37 -7.24 -16.84
N GLN A 804 -38.25 -6.70 -17.70
CA GLN A 804 -39.36 -5.83 -17.29
C GLN A 804 -40.19 -6.44 -16.16
N SER A 805 -40.59 -7.72 -16.30
CA SER A 805 -41.39 -8.39 -15.29
C SER A 805 -40.63 -8.61 -13.98
N ARG A 806 -39.36 -9.06 -14.04
CA ARG A 806 -38.53 -9.30 -12.84
C ARG A 806 -38.22 -8.00 -12.13
N MET A 807 -37.84 -6.97 -12.87
CA MET A 807 -37.51 -5.65 -12.35
C MET A 807 -38.72 -4.99 -11.70
N GLN A 808 -39.90 -5.06 -12.33
CA GLN A 808 -41.11 -4.50 -11.76
C GLN A 808 -41.48 -5.17 -10.42
N VAL A 809 -41.25 -6.49 -10.29
CA VAL A 809 -41.43 -7.21 -9.02
C VAL A 809 -40.41 -6.71 -7.99
N TYR A 810 -39.12 -6.67 -8.34
CA TYR A 810 -38.06 -6.18 -7.46
C TYR A 810 -38.34 -4.77 -6.93
N LEU A 811 -38.67 -3.82 -7.81
CA LEU A 811 -39.01 -2.44 -7.45
C LEU A 811 -40.26 -2.36 -6.55
N SER A 812 -41.21 -3.28 -6.70
CA SER A 812 -42.41 -3.32 -5.86
C SER A 812 -42.14 -3.87 -4.46
N GLU A 813 -41.14 -4.75 -4.32
CA GLU A 813 -40.75 -5.36 -3.05
C GLU A 813 -39.76 -4.50 -2.25
N THR A 814 -39.02 -3.63 -2.92
CA THR A 814 -37.99 -2.75 -2.33
C THR A 814 -38.48 -1.33 -2.01
N LYS A 815 -39.74 -1.00 -2.32
CA LYS A 815 -40.35 0.31 -2.03
C LYS A 815 -40.66 0.56 -0.55
#